data_AF-A0A7J6XVD0-F1
#
_entry.id   AF-A0A7J6XVD0-F1
#
_cell.length_a   1.000
_cell.length_b   1.000
_cell.length_c   1.000
_cell.angle_alpha   90.00
_cell.angle_beta   90.00
_cell.angle_gamma   90.00
#
_symmetry.space_group_name_H-M   'P 1'
#
loop_
_entity.id
_entity.type
_entity.pdbx_description
1 polymer ?
#
loop_
_entity_poly.entity_id
_entity_poly.type
_entity_poly.pdbx_seq_one_letter_code
_entity_poly.pdbx_strand_id
1 'polypeptide(L)'
;MLRRRLLPESHRYASWPLIYETSQHGIKTLDVREYRPLATPIEFRFYQRYANHPNRQSGIQFLTHYNTHQRFRVKKDYIDYMHWGKEQGQARLPHRHQRVAFDFDDKLHPTRTLDNEGDSYAWCAEQDPTLGPHPDLDASFDPNRRVFSHPEHWNKMFSKRRPGEGRIDLRVLPSQSLLGPLMEQSDTQGAAYFSYDNRGHSNGRVPGLNTPFFGEFDRKMMQAMSRPLNADRTITGNDGRFSKTIMINEPKMHQALSGKTASELSVEIDIATNAVHSKLTVLEAAQSGLTNYFCGGLNFEMLGFDLHMAEMLREKAKAILNGVASVSSTSVMVTTTSVPTKAQEREVGQLLRDALRYEDRVDDAIRQHASLIWRVYTAPRPLMALTNGKCRGTGCGVSLYSKYCALKDASEFIFDGPNLGITPYGGLTRLLARPETSLKYPGLAEFIMLTGTSLFAGDALRLGWTDLFTTLPDMSYHIKDWFDTTEHMHNDAVAWQLGHLLETCFKMKEAHSSAMERVAITPVRARWIEDSFADQPSVNHIINTLSEIERLPITAKQNTCDQTRCTPYTLTSVEAGISKLEKHRLRYTHSPWDITPPEDEVALQHASEIFNAYVLERRGTFNVVVHRDKEKLAAWNRQRQEEYHAYRSLRAAPHPRHVYARLEGCEGKLVSFDFVFSLQEKQKDQRGGNKEGEELQQTACLDALKRQVLTSFGMPDDRDIELGWYLPTLDTCPIHNDVELMQLLHADPGIEDPKAQLKYPPIYFIVKRNSLYFSEWAYAVKHQLLLQSPFALRAAYEMLLEVRGDGSAERVMPLAESLATEFKYISRLLRRPDFYRVGVHTDKSAEAWEEIREERQRNLHKTHQPTRPLPDFEDVFERNVEIDGHRFLLRPRWSPRTLQEVLDVDVMRLHTSLAYQDEGIAPLHVPTQCAKANRISDMVEDAGGLEVVPGLGELDAKGTPLVPPLQSNAHVPQNVSFYEMARHPWEDAASSWRRDGFTEGSLANYEAQYRAAERAVYDEEGRGGHNYWPSREASEGVTSEEKDAALLRERLFKPLEEALSGVEPWARNLRRSASDGKLGYKTEIATPEEKIYDDEYYRWFIQPGHHPNPTGLTNVHKGSSTQQGSDAAEFERIWRHVVSGVDGRNASDEAVTAAEDGEEEGDTQVNEKDPVVPNDEEEGV
;
A
#
# COMPACT_ATOMS: atom_id res chain seq x y z
N MET A 1 36.39 26.57 -29.21
CA MET A 1 36.59 27.76 -30.07
C MET A 1 37.76 27.51 -31.01
N LEU A 2 37.70 28.00 -32.25
CA LEU A 2 38.80 28.01 -33.21
C LEU A 2 39.34 29.43 -33.38
N ARG A 3 40.66 29.61 -33.51
CA ARG A 3 41.29 30.68 -34.31
C ARG A 3 42.75 30.35 -34.64
N ARG A 4 43.28 31.00 -35.68
CA ARG A 4 44.54 30.63 -36.38
C ARG A 4 45.75 31.46 -35.94
N ARG A 5 46.93 30.85 -36.14
CA ARG A 5 48.26 31.39 -36.51
C ARG A 5 48.48 32.92 -36.50
N LEU A 6 49.69 33.31 -36.10
CA LEU A 6 50.60 34.08 -36.97
C LEU A 6 52.08 33.82 -36.61
N LEU A 7 52.96 34.06 -37.58
CA LEU A 7 54.44 34.00 -37.56
C LEU A 7 54.93 35.31 -38.21
N PRO A 8 56.14 35.84 -37.91
CA PRO A 8 57.36 35.36 -38.59
C PRO A 8 58.67 35.45 -37.75
N GLU A 9 59.80 35.22 -38.42
CA GLU A 9 61.16 35.04 -37.89
C GLU A 9 62.00 36.34 -37.88
N SER A 10 63.20 36.34 -37.26
CA SER A 10 64.51 36.46 -37.97
C SER A 10 65.73 36.78 -37.06
N HIS A 11 66.94 36.59 -37.62
CA HIS A 11 68.30 36.89 -37.10
C HIS A 11 68.81 36.04 -35.90
N ARG A 12 69.97 35.34 -35.86
CA ARG A 12 71.24 35.13 -36.63
C ARG A 12 72.52 35.72 -36.00
N TYR A 13 73.58 34.89 -35.99
CA TYR A 13 75.03 35.18 -35.74
C TYR A 13 75.45 35.56 -34.29
N ALA A 14 76.67 35.28 -33.79
CA ALA A 14 77.68 34.25 -34.10
C ALA A 14 78.79 34.17 -33.00
N SER A 15 79.60 33.08 -32.99
CA SER A 15 81.04 32.96 -32.61
C SER A 15 81.77 34.10 -31.85
N TRP A 16 82.59 33.92 -30.80
CA TRP A 16 83.72 32.95 -30.63
C TRP A 16 84.23 32.85 -29.14
N PRO A 17 85.32 32.11 -28.78
CA PRO A 17 85.50 31.50 -27.44
C PRO A 17 86.70 31.97 -26.57
N LEU A 18 86.91 31.25 -25.43
CA LEU A 18 88.08 31.21 -24.51
C LEU A 18 88.23 32.45 -23.58
N ILE A 19 88.44 32.37 -22.25
CA ILE A 19 88.61 31.28 -21.25
C ILE A 19 87.90 31.74 -19.93
N TYR A 20 87.81 31.05 -18.77
CA TYR A 20 88.52 29.91 -18.16
C TYR A 20 87.60 29.14 -17.15
N GLU A 21 88.20 28.50 -16.13
CA GLU A 21 87.65 27.95 -14.86
C GLU A 21 86.16 27.55 -14.74
N THR A 22 85.87 26.25 -14.89
CA THR A 22 85.65 25.35 -13.73
C THR A 22 85.49 23.89 -14.17
N SER A 23 85.96 22.93 -13.37
CA SER A 23 85.92 21.50 -13.70
C SER A 23 84.57 20.85 -13.39
N GLN A 24 83.60 21.01 -14.29
CA GLN A 24 82.36 20.21 -14.26
C GLN A 24 82.58 18.86 -14.97
N HIS A 25 82.43 17.76 -14.22
CA HIS A 25 82.37 16.42 -14.82
C HIS A 25 81.09 16.27 -15.65
N GLY A 26 81.23 15.97 -16.93
CA GLY A 26 80.09 15.66 -17.81
C GLY A 26 79.37 14.38 -17.34
N ILE A 27 78.03 14.42 -17.33
CA ILE A 27 77.19 13.25 -17.05
C ILE A 27 77.43 12.20 -18.15
N LYS A 28 77.65 10.94 -17.77
CA LYS A 28 77.88 9.84 -18.72
C LYS A 28 76.62 9.62 -19.57
N THR A 29 76.76 9.63 -20.90
CA THR A 29 75.64 9.50 -21.86
C THR A 29 75.12 8.08 -22.04
N LEU A 30 75.81 7.08 -21.48
CA LEU A 30 75.38 5.69 -21.38
C LEU A 30 75.23 5.34 -19.91
N ASP A 31 74.17 4.58 -19.56
CA ASP A 31 73.95 4.16 -18.18
C ASP A 31 75.15 3.36 -17.67
N VAL A 32 75.52 3.60 -16.41
CA VAL A 32 76.75 3.06 -15.81
C VAL A 32 76.51 1.64 -15.25
N ARG A 33 75.27 1.16 -15.30
CA ARG A 33 74.78 -0.13 -14.80
C ARG A 33 73.59 -0.57 -15.66
N GLU A 34 73.46 -1.86 -15.95
CA GLU A 34 72.27 -2.38 -16.65
C GLU A 34 71.09 -2.58 -15.68
N TYR A 35 70.57 -1.49 -15.13
CA TYR A 35 69.49 -1.54 -14.15
C TYR A 35 68.10 -1.59 -14.83
N ARG A 36 67.56 -2.80 -14.99
CA ARG A 36 66.22 -3.04 -15.55
C ARG A 36 65.23 -3.51 -14.46
N PRO A 37 64.59 -2.60 -13.71
CA PRO A 37 63.60 -2.99 -12.70
C PRO A 37 62.35 -3.57 -13.37
N LEU A 38 62.05 -4.84 -13.09
CA LEU A 38 60.85 -5.53 -13.60
C LEU A 38 59.56 -5.12 -12.88
N ALA A 39 59.67 -4.50 -11.70
CA ALA A 39 58.54 -3.95 -10.97
C ALA A 39 57.92 -2.78 -11.75
N THR A 40 56.62 -2.85 -12.06
CA THR A 40 55.88 -1.79 -12.76
C THR A 40 54.69 -1.29 -11.92
N PRO A 41 54.93 -0.40 -10.92
CA PRO A 41 53.90 0.09 -10.00
C PRO A 41 52.66 0.65 -10.70
N ILE A 42 51.49 0.38 -10.13
CA ILE A 42 50.20 0.71 -10.76
C ILE A 42 50.02 2.23 -10.91
N GLU A 43 50.62 3.03 -10.03
CA GLU A 43 50.61 4.49 -10.04
C GLU A 43 51.53 5.08 -11.11
N PHE A 44 52.61 4.38 -11.47
CA PHE A 44 53.51 4.79 -12.55
C PHE A 44 52.91 4.45 -13.93
N ARG A 45 52.12 3.37 -14.01
CA ARG A 45 51.39 2.97 -15.22
C ARG A 45 50.12 3.79 -15.46
N PHE A 46 49.29 3.96 -14.42
CA PHE A 46 47.92 4.47 -14.50
C PHE A 46 47.72 5.73 -13.63
N TYR A 47 48.57 6.72 -13.84
CA TYR A 47 48.53 8.04 -13.16
C TYR A 47 47.24 8.86 -13.41
N GLN A 48 46.37 8.39 -14.31
CA GLN A 48 45.04 8.95 -14.57
C GLN A 48 43.96 8.41 -13.60
N ARG A 49 44.32 7.46 -12.72
CA ARG A 49 43.45 6.88 -11.68
C ARG A 49 44.06 7.00 -10.29
N TYR A 50 45.38 6.86 -10.17
CA TYR A 50 46.09 6.94 -8.90
C TYR A 50 46.98 8.19 -8.81
N ALA A 51 47.07 8.76 -7.60
CA ALA A 51 47.81 10.01 -7.36
C ALA A 51 48.72 9.89 -6.11
N ASN A 52 49.93 9.37 -6.29
CA ASN A 52 50.88 9.12 -5.19
C ASN A 52 51.52 10.39 -4.58
N HIS A 53 51.06 11.59 -4.98
CA HIS A 53 51.56 12.85 -4.45
C HIS A 53 50.95 13.10 -3.05
N PRO A 54 51.72 13.38 -1.98
CA PRO A 54 51.25 13.25 -0.60
C PRO A 54 50.04 14.13 -0.25
N ASN A 55 49.98 15.37 -0.75
CA ASN A 55 48.81 16.23 -0.52
C ASN A 55 47.60 15.94 -1.45
N ARG A 56 47.71 15.00 -2.40
CA ARG A 56 46.64 14.61 -3.34
C ARG A 56 45.93 13.30 -2.98
N GLN A 57 46.37 12.63 -1.91
CA GLN A 57 45.89 11.32 -1.48
C GLN A 57 44.37 11.25 -1.18
N SER A 58 43.69 12.40 -1.02
CA SER A 58 42.23 12.44 -0.80
C SER A 58 41.40 12.18 -2.07
N GLY A 59 42.03 12.20 -3.25
CA GLY A 59 41.42 11.70 -4.49
C GLY A 59 40.42 12.65 -5.18
N ILE A 60 39.49 12.04 -5.91
CA ILE A 60 38.68 12.66 -6.97
C ILE A 60 37.16 12.52 -6.71
N GLN A 61 36.76 12.86 -5.49
CA GLN A 61 35.41 12.64 -4.98
C GLN A 61 34.39 13.65 -5.50
N PHE A 62 33.55 13.24 -6.46
CA PHE A 62 32.40 14.02 -6.92
C PHE A 62 31.25 14.05 -5.88
N LEU A 63 31.07 12.98 -5.11
CA LEU A 63 30.00 12.82 -4.11
C LEU A 63 30.32 13.54 -2.79
N THR A 64 30.62 14.83 -2.86
CA THR A 64 30.83 15.70 -1.69
C THR A 64 30.16 17.05 -1.90
N HIS A 65 29.73 17.70 -0.81
CA HIS A 65 29.11 19.03 -0.87
C HIS A 65 30.09 20.18 -1.21
N TYR A 66 31.35 19.88 -1.51
CA TYR A 66 32.39 20.87 -1.76
C TYR A 66 32.32 21.46 -3.17
N ASN A 67 32.78 22.71 -3.30
CA ASN A 67 32.82 23.44 -4.57
C ASN A 67 33.83 22.90 -5.62
N THR A 68 34.43 21.72 -5.42
CA THR A 68 35.43 21.13 -6.31
C THR A 68 35.57 19.62 -6.08
N HIS A 69 35.29 18.83 -7.12
CA HIS A 69 35.42 17.35 -7.15
C HIS A 69 36.85 16.82 -6.90
N GLN A 70 37.87 17.67 -7.03
CA GLN A 70 39.25 17.36 -6.62
C GLN A 70 39.39 17.67 -5.13
N ARG A 71 39.15 16.68 -4.25
CA ARG A 71 39.10 16.85 -2.79
C ARG A 71 40.36 17.50 -2.21
N PHE A 72 41.52 17.30 -2.85
CA PHE A 72 42.81 17.88 -2.48
C PHE A 72 42.99 19.36 -2.86
N ARG A 73 42.06 19.97 -3.60
CA ARG A 73 42.02 21.42 -3.87
C ARG A 73 41.07 22.19 -2.96
N VAL A 74 40.24 21.49 -2.19
CA VAL A 74 39.32 22.09 -1.21
C VAL A 74 40.13 22.79 -0.12
N LYS A 75 39.76 24.04 0.19
CA LYS A 75 40.39 24.89 1.22
C LYS A 75 39.47 25.18 2.42
N LYS A 76 38.37 24.42 2.55
CA LYS A 76 37.52 24.42 3.75
C LYS A 76 38.17 23.52 4.79
N ASP A 77 37.94 22.21 4.69
CA ASP A 77 38.32 21.24 5.71
C ASP A 77 39.45 20.33 5.22
N TYR A 78 40.58 20.35 5.93
CA TYR A 78 41.72 19.45 5.78
C TYR A 78 41.53 18.20 6.65
N ILE A 79 41.51 17.03 6.02
CA ILE A 79 41.23 15.74 6.67
C ILE A 79 42.39 15.24 7.53
N ASP A 80 42.07 14.45 8.56
CA ASP A 80 43.02 13.84 9.48
C ASP A 80 43.16 12.32 9.23
N TYR A 81 44.24 11.91 8.54
CA TYR A 81 44.50 10.50 8.24
C TYR A 81 44.90 9.63 9.44
N MET A 82 45.18 10.23 10.61
CA MET A 82 45.58 9.49 11.81
C MET A 82 44.42 9.30 12.79
N HIS A 83 43.48 10.25 12.82
CA HIS A 83 42.44 10.31 13.84
C HIS A 83 41.00 10.20 13.30
N TRP A 84 40.79 10.25 11.98
CA TRP A 84 39.47 10.03 11.35
C TRP A 84 39.38 8.68 10.66
N GLY A 85 38.15 8.25 10.32
CA GLY A 85 37.87 7.03 9.58
C GLY A 85 37.11 5.94 10.36
N LYS A 86 36.88 6.10 11.66
CA LYS A 86 36.28 5.04 12.50
C LYS A 86 34.90 4.58 12.00
N GLU A 87 33.93 5.49 11.87
CA GLU A 87 32.56 5.20 11.42
C GLU A 87 32.33 5.43 9.91
N GLN A 88 33.35 5.89 9.18
CA GLN A 88 33.29 6.19 7.73
C GLN A 88 34.35 5.43 6.90
N GLY A 89 35.02 4.44 7.50
CA GLY A 89 36.08 3.62 6.90
C GLY A 89 37.36 4.39 6.56
N GLN A 90 37.38 5.11 5.44
CA GLN A 90 38.56 5.84 4.99
C GLN A 90 38.47 7.32 5.40
N ALA A 91 39.51 7.84 6.07
CA ALA A 91 39.59 9.25 6.51
C ALA A 91 39.40 10.32 5.41
N ARG A 92 39.44 9.94 4.13
CA ARG A 92 39.14 10.83 2.99
C ARG A 92 37.65 10.93 2.65
N LEU A 93 36.82 9.97 3.02
CA LEU A 93 35.38 9.98 2.73
C LEU A 93 34.67 11.05 3.58
N PRO A 94 33.51 11.59 3.13
CA PRO A 94 32.73 12.52 3.94
C PRO A 94 32.25 11.86 5.25
N HIS A 95 32.01 12.67 6.27
CA HIS A 95 31.42 12.21 7.53
C HIS A 95 29.96 11.79 7.34
N ARG A 96 29.45 10.96 8.26
CA ARG A 96 28.07 10.41 8.24
C ARG A 96 26.99 11.47 8.02
N HIS A 97 27.12 12.65 8.65
CA HIS A 97 26.18 13.78 8.55
C HIS A 97 26.38 14.69 7.31
N GLN A 98 27.43 14.46 6.51
CA GLN A 98 27.82 15.31 5.37
C GLN A 98 27.78 14.61 4.00
N ARG A 99 27.41 13.33 3.97
CA ARG A 99 27.20 12.57 2.73
C ARG A 99 26.03 13.15 1.92
N VAL A 100 26.17 13.09 0.59
CA VAL A 100 25.17 13.50 -0.42
C VAL A 100 24.78 12.34 -1.34
N ALA A 101 25.18 11.13 -0.97
CA ALA A 101 24.81 9.84 -1.55
C ALA A 101 24.63 8.85 -0.39
N PHE A 102 23.78 7.86 -0.60
CA PHE A 102 23.33 6.91 0.42
C PHE A 102 23.32 5.51 -0.20
N ASP A 103 23.68 4.51 0.60
CA ASP A 103 23.66 3.10 0.22
C ASP A 103 22.29 2.49 0.59
N PHE A 104 21.82 1.47 -0.14
CA PHE A 104 20.43 0.96 -0.04
C PHE A 104 20.01 0.49 1.37
N ASP A 105 20.95 -0.09 2.13
CA ASP A 105 20.69 -0.67 3.46
C ASP A 105 21.11 0.23 4.63
N ASP A 106 21.74 1.38 4.35
CA ASP A 106 22.14 2.32 5.39
C ASP A 106 21.06 3.38 5.62
N LYS A 107 20.91 3.82 6.88
CA LYS A 107 19.97 4.89 7.22
C LYS A 107 20.35 6.20 6.52
N LEU A 108 19.35 7.06 6.32
CA LEU A 108 19.48 8.35 5.65
C LEU A 108 20.13 9.40 6.58
N HIS A 109 19.76 10.68 6.45
CA HIS A 109 19.94 11.67 7.51
C HIS A 109 18.64 11.78 8.31
N PRO A 110 18.67 11.88 9.65
CA PRO A 110 17.47 12.14 10.43
C PRO A 110 16.93 13.55 10.17
N THR A 111 15.62 13.71 10.29
CA THR A 111 14.95 15.01 10.26
C THR A 111 15.07 15.67 11.63
N ARG A 112 15.54 16.92 11.66
CA ARG A 112 15.78 17.62 12.93
C ARG A 112 14.45 18.04 13.58
N THR A 113 14.23 17.60 14.81
CA THR A 113 13.13 18.08 15.68
C THR A 113 13.50 19.39 16.37
N LEU A 114 12.55 20.01 17.08
CA LEU A 114 12.84 21.10 18.01
C LEU A 114 13.48 20.52 19.29
N ASP A 115 14.24 21.34 20.02
CA ASP A 115 15.15 20.89 21.09
C ASP A 115 14.44 20.33 22.36
N ASN A 116 13.09 20.26 22.37
CA ASN A 116 12.29 19.57 23.37
C ASN A 116 11.91 18.17 22.86
N GLU A 117 12.74 17.16 23.12
CA GLU A 117 12.57 15.79 22.61
C GLU A 117 11.16 15.20 22.86
N GLY A 118 10.58 15.47 24.04
CA GLY A 118 9.26 14.95 24.45
C GLY A 118 8.05 15.49 23.67
N ASP A 119 8.10 16.70 23.12
CA ASP A 119 6.99 17.26 22.32
C ASP A 119 6.90 16.58 20.92
N SER A 120 7.91 15.81 20.49
CA SER A 120 7.92 15.15 19.16
C SER A 120 6.96 13.95 19.06
N TYR A 121 6.89 13.12 20.11
CA TYR A 121 6.02 11.95 20.14
C TYR A 121 4.53 12.29 20.21
N ALA A 122 4.18 13.46 20.76
CA ALA A 122 2.80 13.94 20.83
C ALA A 122 2.10 14.04 19.46
N TRP A 123 2.88 14.18 18.37
CA TRP A 123 2.34 14.20 17.00
C TRP A 123 2.04 12.81 16.43
N CYS A 124 2.42 11.73 17.10
CA CYS A 124 2.16 10.35 16.69
C CYS A 124 0.88 9.76 17.32
N ALA A 125 0.00 10.56 17.90
CA ALA A 125 -1.16 10.08 18.67
C ALA A 125 -2.23 9.27 17.90
N GLU A 126 -2.21 9.28 16.55
CA GLU A 126 -3.05 8.39 15.71
C GLU A 126 -2.32 7.11 15.23
N GLN A 127 -1.05 6.93 15.61
CA GLN A 127 -0.25 5.74 15.28
C GLN A 127 -0.48 4.62 16.31
N ASP A 128 0.24 3.51 16.14
CA ASP A 128 0.37 2.47 17.17
C ASP A 128 0.84 3.10 18.51
N PRO A 129 0.06 2.98 19.60
CA PRO A 129 0.41 3.58 20.90
C PRO A 129 1.62 2.92 21.58
N THR A 130 2.13 1.81 21.04
CA THR A 130 3.38 1.16 21.49
C THR A 130 4.61 1.60 20.68
N LEU A 131 4.42 2.39 19.62
CA LEU A 131 5.51 2.90 18.79
C LEU A 131 6.45 3.79 19.62
N GLY A 132 7.75 3.48 19.60
CA GLY A 132 8.78 4.33 20.23
C GLY A 132 9.12 5.59 19.41
N PRO A 133 10.08 6.41 19.87
CA PRO A 133 10.61 7.53 19.09
C PRO A 133 11.04 7.08 17.69
N HIS A 134 10.57 7.77 16.64
CA HIS A 134 10.86 7.36 15.26
C HIS A 134 12.37 7.44 14.98
N PRO A 135 13.00 6.40 14.41
CA PRO A 135 14.46 6.26 14.30
C PRO A 135 15.19 7.34 13.48
N ASP A 136 14.45 8.15 12.75
CA ASP A 136 14.93 9.21 11.86
C ASP A 136 14.45 10.61 12.32
N LEU A 137 14.12 10.77 13.60
CA LEU A 137 13.88 12.05 14.28
C LEU A 137 14.97 12.29 15.33
N ASP A 138 15.69 13.41 15.26
CA ASP A 138 16.82 13.72 16.14
C ASP A 138 16.91 15.24 16.41
N ALA A 139 16.81 15.68 17.66
CA ALA A 139 16.92 17.09 18.04
C ALA A 139 18.35 17.63 17.81
N SER A 140 19.35 16.77 17.98
CA SER A 140 20.77 17.12 18.03
C SER A 140 21.47 17.15 16.65
N PHE A 141 20.76 16.80 15.58
CA PHE A 141 21.33 16.69 14.25
C PHE A 141 21.70 18.06 13.64
N ASP A 142 23.00 18.28 13.40
CA ASP A 142 23.52 19.41 12.63
C ASP A 142 24.36 18.92 11.42
N PRO A 143 23.92 19.14 10.18
CA PRO A 143 24.70 18.79 8.99
C PRO A 143 25.98 19.66 8.81
N ASN A 144 26.07 20.81 9.50
CA ASN A 144 27.22 21.71 9.46
C ASN A 144 28.25 21.43 10.56
N ARG A 145 28.01 20.41 11.40
CA ARG A 145 28.83 20.10 12.58
C ARG A 145 30.30 19.92 12.19
N ARG A 146 31.16 20.78 12.73
CA ARG A 146 32.62 20.73 12.55
C ARG A 146 33.19 19.53 13.30
N VAL A 147 33.95 18.68 12.62
CA VAL A 147 34.66 17.53 13.22
C VAL A 147 36.09 17.94 13.50
N PHE A 148 36.64 17.52 14.65
CA PHE A 148 37.95 18.01 15.08
C PHE A 148 39.10 17.38 14.28
N SER A 149 39.78 18.20 13.46
CA SER A 149 40.98 17.84 12.70
C SER A 149 42.26 18.36 13.38
N HIS A 150 43.26 17.50 13.66
CA HIS A 150 44.53 17.99 14.22
C HIS A 150 45.35 18.89 13.26
N PRO A 151 45.51 18.61 11.94
CA PRO A 151 46.27 19.51 11.07
C PRO A 151 45.69 20.92 10.97
N GLU A 152 44.40 21.09 11.25
CA GLU A 152 43.77 22.41 11.36
C GLU A 152 43.82 22.97 12.78
N HIS A 153 43.16 22.31 13.72
CA HIS A 153 42.77 22.90 15.00
C HIS A 153 43.71 22.55 16.15
N TRP A 154 44.70 21.66 15.96
CA TRP A 154 45.84 21.51 16.85
C TRP A 154 47.14 21.44 16.03
N ASN A 155 47.39 22.51 15.26
CA ASN A 155 48.50 22.53 14.34
C ASN A 155 49.84 22.60 15.10
N LYS A 156 50.63 21.53 14.98
CA LYS A 156 51.97 21.36 15.59
C LYS A 156 53.13 21.65 14.62
N MET A 157 52.88 22.14 13.40
CA MET A 157 53.91 22.30 12.35
C MET A 157 55.05 23.24 12.74
N PHE A 158 54.74 24.35 13.41
CA PHE A 158 55.72 25.35 13.86
C PHE A 158 56.33 25.05 15.24
N SER A 159 56.30 23.79 15.68
CA SER A 159 56.73 23.36 17.02
C SER A 159 57.67 22.16 16.98
N LYS A 160 58.26 21.82 18.13
CA LYS A 160 59.07 20.59 18.32
C LYS A 160 58.20 19.38 18.70
N ARG A 161 56.86 19.52 18.64
CA ARG A 161 55.85 18.49 18.95
C ARG A 161 55.92 17.95 20.39
N ARG A 162 56.41 18.74 21.34
CA ARG A 162 56.39 18.38 22.78
C ARG A 162 54.93 18.35 23.31
N PRO A 163 54.65 17.73 24.48
CA PRO A 163 53.28 17.44 24.92
C PRO A 163 52.32 18.64 24.94
N GLY A 164 52.77 19.79 25.43
CA GLY A 164 51.97 21.04 25.47
C GLY A 164 52.15 21.98 24.28
N GLU A 165 52.78 21.54 23.18
CA GLU A 165 53.04 22.40 22.02
C GLU A 165 51.97 22.30 20.91
N GLY A 166 51.89 23.36 20.11
CA GLY A 166 50.96 23.53 18.98
C GLY A 166 49.92 24.62 19.24
N ARG A 167 49.36 25.18 18.16
CA ARG A 167 48.26 26.15 18.25
C ARG A 167 46.93 25.41 18.28
N ILE A 168 46.08 25.68 19.28
CA ILE A 168 44.75 25.09 19.42
C ILE A 168 43.65 26.11 19.09
N ASP A 169 42.62 25.70 18.35
CA ASP A 169 41.33 26.41 18.25
C ASP A 169 40.26 25.65 19.06
N LEU A 170 39.71 26.30 20.09
CA LEU A 170 38.69 25.72 20.95
C LEU A 170 37.26 25.87 20.39
N ARG A 171 37.05 26.68 19.33
CA ARG A 171 35.72 26.98 18.74
C ARG A 171 35.14 25.83 17.89
N VAL A 172 35.62 24.62 18.09
CA VAL A 172 35.27 23.42 17.32
C VAL A 172 34.52 22.41 18.20
N LEU A 173 34.87 22.34 19.48
CA LEU A 173 34.25 21.45 20.45
C LEU A 173 33.31 22.27 21.34
N PRO A 174 32.12 21.75 21.70
CA PRO A 174 31.27 22.40 22.70
C PRO A 174 32.02 22.46 24.05
N SER A 175 31.88 23.59 24.75
CA SER A 175 32.59 23.81 26.02
C SER A 175 32.02 22.89 27.11
N GLN A 176 32.84 21.94 27.57
CA GLN A 176 32.58 21.15 28.79
C GLN A 176 33.01 21.90 30.07
N SER A 177 33.39 23.17 29.98
CA SER A 177 33.74 23.98 31.14
C SER A 177 32.48 24.51 31.84
N LEU A 178 32.36 24.21 33.13
CA LEU A 178 31.31 24.71 34.03
C LEU A 178 31.25 26.25 34.08
N LEU A 179 32.30 26.96 33.65
CA LEU A 179 32.33 28.43 33.58
C LEU A 179 31.18 29.01 32.74
N GLY A 180 30.80 28.38 31.63
CA GLY A 180 29.71 28.86 30.78
C GLY A 180 28.38 28.96 31.53
N PRO A 181 27.79 27.83 31.98
CA PRO A 181 26.54 27.85 32.72
C PRO A 181 26.60 28.62 34.05
N LEU A 182 27.78 28.80 34.68
CA LEU A 182 27.91 29.67 35.87
C LEU A 182 27.92 31.17 35.57
N MET A 183 28.33 31.59 34.37
CA MET A 183 28.32 33.01 33.96
C MET A 183 27.00 33.42 33.29
N GLU A 184 26.28 32.46 32.71
CA GLU A 184 25.02 32.68 31.97
C GLU A 184 23.77 32.27 32.78
N GLN A 185 23.92 31.85 34.04
CA GLN A 185 22.79 31.56 34.92
C GLN A 185 21.99 32.83 35.23
N SER A 186 20.70 32.81 34.89
CA SER A 186 19.73 33.87 35.16
C SER A 186 18.54 33.33 35.95
N ASP A 187 17.84 34.24 36.62
CA ASP A 187 16.52 34.05 37.23
C ASP A 187 15.40 33.98 36.16
N THR A 188 15.63 34.62 35.02
CA THR A 188 14.76 34.60 33.85
C THR A 188 14.90 33.26 33.11
N GLN A 189 13.78 32.61 32.85
CA GLN A 189 13.70 31.32 32.16
C GLN A 189 14.24 31.41 30.71
N GLY A 190 14.78 30.30 30.20
CA GLY A 190 15.43 30.23 28.89
C GLY A 190 14.54 30.55 27.69
N ALA A 191 15.15 30.73 26.52
CA ALA A 191 14.50 31.22 25.29
C ALA A 191 13.23 30.46 24.88
N ALA A 192 13.15 29.16 25.15
CA ALA A 192 11.97 28.32 24.88
C ALA A 192 10.72 28.74 25.68
N TYR A 193 10.88 29.29 26.89
CA TYR A 193 9.77 29.88 27.66
C TYR A 193 9.43 31.29 27.17
N PHE A 194 10.44 32.09 26.82
CA PHE A 194 10.22 33.47 26.38
C PHE A 194 9.65 33.57 24.94
N SER A 195 9.78 32.51 24.13
CA SER A 195 9.24 32.43 22.75
C SER A 195 9.73 33.56 21.80
N TYR A 196 11.00 33.93 21.90
CA TYR A 196 11.61 35.01 21.09
C TYR A 196 11.60 34.74 19.57
N ASP A 197 11.64 33.48 19.14
CA ASP A 197 11.80 33.13 17.73
C ASP A 197 10.52 33.36 16.90
N ASN A 198 10.57 34.35 16.01
CA ASN A 198 9.47 34.71 15.11
C ASN A 198 9.09 33.63 14.09
N ARG A 199 9.88 32.55 13.94
CA ARG A 199 9.68 31.50 12.95
C ARG A 199 9.88 30.13 13.59
N GLY A 200 8.88 29.26 13.47
CA GLY A 200 9.02 27.83 13.75
C GLY A 200 9.83 27.11 12.66
N HIS A 201 9.56 25.81 12.45
CA HIS A 201 10.24 25.03 11.41
C HIS A 201 10.18 25.72 10.04
N SER A 202 11.29 25.68 9.28
CA SER A 202 11.49 26.50 8.08
C SER A 202 10.46 26.24 6.97
N ASN A 203 10.01 24.99 6.84
CA ASN A 203 8.99 24.54 5.88
C ASN A 203 7.53 24.75 6.36
N GLY A 204 7.31 25.42 7.51
CA GLY A 204 5.97 25.73 8.01
C GLY A 204 5.28 24.55 8.70
N ARG A 205 4.14 24.09 8.16
CA ARG A 205 3.39 22.94 8.69
C ARG A 205 4.02 21.63 8.18
N VAL A 206 4.64 20.88 9.09
CA VAL A 206 5.26 19.57 8.79
C VAL A 206 4.66 18.50 9.72
N PRO A 207 3.99 17.47 9.18
CA PRO A 207 3.55 16.31 9.94
C PRO A 207 4.70 15.65 10.71
N GLY A 208 4.44 15.24 11.96
CA GLY A 208 5.43 14.61 12.84
C GLY A 208 6.42 15.58 13.52
N LEU A 209 6.45 16.86 13.14
CA LEU A 209 7.30 17.88 13.80
C LEU A 209 6.49 18.97 14.52
N ASN A 210 5.48 19.52 13.84
CA ASN A 210 4.70 20.67 14.31
C ASN A 210 3.19 20.41 14.35
N THR A 211 2.75 19.32 13.72
CA THR A 211 1.33 18.91 13.59
C THR A 211 1.28 17.38 13.50
N PRO A 212 0.14 16.75 13.86
CA PRO A 212 0.03 15.28 13.88
C PRO A 212 0.41 14.62 12.55
N PHE A 213 0.89 13.38 12.65
CA PHE A 213 1.24 12.50 11.55
C PHE A 213 0.16 11.40 11.39
N PHE A 214 -0.55 11.44 10.26
CA PHE A 214 -1.64 10.54 9.93
C PHE A 214 -1.24 9.53 8.86
N GLY A 215 -1.80 8.32 8.93
CA GLY A 215 -1.50 7.25 7.98
C GLY A 215 -0.13 6.60 8.22
N GLU A 216 0.42 5.97 7.20
CA GLU A 216 1.64 5.15 7.30
C GLU A 216 2.95 5.93 7.12
N PHE A 217 4.02 5.42 7.73
CA PHE A 217 5.39 5.85 7.46
C PHE A 217 5.93 5.18 6.19
N ASP A 218 6.66 5.93 5.36
CA ASP A 218 7.58 5.41 4.33
C ASP A 218 9.01 5.71 4.76
N ARG A 219 9.75 4.69 5.19
CA ARG A 219 11.17 4.78 5.60
C ARG A 219 12.13 4.47 4.45
N LYS A 220 11.61 4.04 3.30
CA LYS A 220 12.39 3.56 2.14
C LYS A 220 12.35 4.54 0.95
N MET A 221 11.68 5.68 1.11
CA MET A 221 11.44 6.73 0.10
C MET A 221 10.65 6.24 -1.14
N MET A 222 9.98 5.10 -1.06
CA MET A 222 9.29 4.51 -2.22
C MET A 222 8.14 5.38 -2.74
N GLN A 223 7.33 5.98 -1.86
CA GLN A 223 6.29 6.93 -2.29
C GLN A 223 6.94 8.28 -2.64
N ALA A 224 7.97 8.67 -1.89
CA ALA A 224 8.61 9.99 -1.97
C ALA A 224 9.33 10.28 -3.29
N MET A 225 9.81 9.25 -4.01
CA MET A 225 10.45 9.38 -5.34
C MET A 225 9.65 8.76 -6.49
N SER A 226 8.33 8.60 -6.30
CA SER A 226 7.41 8.12 -7.34
C SER A 226 7.23 9.12 -8.50
N ARG A 227 6.78 8.62 -9.66
CA ARG A 227 6.51 9.41 -10.86
C ARG A 227 5.00 9.59 -11.06
N PRO A 228 4.48 10.82 -11.24
CA PRO A 228 3.07 11.02 -11.59
C PRO A 228 2.76 10.35 -12.93
N LEU A 229 1.70 9.53 -12.94
CA LEU A 229 1.22 8.83 -14.12
C LEU A 229 0.25 9.73 -14.92
N ASN A 230 -0.63 10.44 -14.21
CA ASN A 230 -1.58 11.37 -14.81
C ASN A 230 -1.09 12.84 -14.81
N ALA A 231 -1.77 13.68 -15.61
CA ALA A 231 -1.43 15.09 -15.78
C ALA A 231 -1.63 15.92 -14.49
N ASP A 232 -2.67 15.60 -13.73
CA ASP A 232 -3.06 16.33 -12.52
C ASP A 232 -2.22 15.93 -11.29
N ARG A 233 -1.40 14.88 -11.43
CA ARG A 233 -0.50 14.30 -10.40
C ARG A 233 -1.22 13.69 -9.18
N THR A 234 -2.51 13.41 -9.33
CA THR A 234 -3.34 12.73 -8.33
C THR A 234 -3.17 11.21 -8.34
N ILE A 235 -2.53 10.67 -9.39
CA ILE A 235 -2.08 9.27 -9.48
C ILE A 235 -0.57 9.28 -9.75
N THR A 236 0.18 8.56 -8.92
CA THR A 236 1.64 8.41 -9.04
C THR A 236 2.03 6.93 -9.01
N GLY A 237 3.24 6.59 -9.45
CA GLY A 237 3.66 5.20 -9.53
C GLY A 237 5.16 4.98 -9.36
N ASN A 238 5.52 3.77 -8.94
CA ASN A 238 6.90 3.31 -8.77
C ASN A 238 7.02 1.85 -9.26
N ASP A 239 7.81 1.67 -10.31
CA ASP A 239 7.92 0.40 -11.03
C ASP A 239 9.21 -0.36 -10.65
N GLY A 240 9.09 -1.68 -10.60
CA GLY A 240 10.21 -2.61 -10.68
C GLY A 240 10.46 -3.12 -12.10
N ARG A 241 11.41 -4.03 -12.20
CA ARG A 241 11.61 -4.93 -13.34
C ARG A 241 10.34 -5.75 -13.57
N PHE A 242 9.76 -6.31 -12.49
CA PHE A 242 8.63 -7.24 -12.55
C PHE A 242 7.46 -6.93 -11.59
N SER A 243 7.59 -5.87 -10.78
CA SER A 243 6.52 -5.30 -9.95
C SER A 243 6.05 -3.96 -10.54
N LYS A 244 4.80 -3.57 -10.24
CA LYS A 244 4.29 -2.22 -10.51
C LYS A 244 3.56 -1.71 -9.28
N THR A 245 3.72 -0.43 -8.95
CA THR A 245 3.04 0.19 -7.80
C THR A 245 2.28 1.41 -8.28
N ILE A 246 0.97 1.42 -8.09
CA ILE A 246 0.09 2.57 -8.33
C ILE A 246 -0.28 3.14 -6.97
N MET A 247 -0.17 4.46 -6.85
CA MET A 247 -0.40 5.21 -5.61
C MET A 247 -1.41 6.33 -5.83
N ILE A 248 -2.48 6.33 -5.02
CA ILE A 248 -3.48 7.41 -4.99
C ILE A 248 -2.91 8.59 -4.18
N ASN A 249 -2.95 9.81 -4.74
CA ASN A 249 -2.33 11.02 -4.19
C ASN A 249 -3.31 12.22 -4.21
N GLU A 250 -4.44 12.09 -3.50
CA GLU A 250 -5.39 13.17 -3.19
C GLU A 250 -5.54 13.40 -1.67
N PRO A 251 -4.44 13.61 -0.90
CA PRO A 251 -4.47 13.63 0.57
C PRO A 251 -5.29 14.79 1.17
N LYS A 252 -5.57 15.84 0.39
CA LYS A 252 -6.42 16.97 0.82
C LYS A 252 -7.91 16.64 0.92
N MET A 253 -8.37 15.68 0.11
CA MET A 253 -9.78 15.27 0.05
C MET A 253 -9.96 13.87 0.67
N HIS A 254 -9.07 13.46 1.59
CA HIS A 254 -9.04 12.12 2.18
C HIS A 254 -9.07 10.97 1.14
N GLN A 255 -8.35 11.14 0.02
CA GLN A 255 -8.34 10.21 -1.11
C GLN A 255 -9.75 9.97 -1.75
N ALA A 256 -10.69 10.91 -1.62
CA ALA A 256 -12.03 10.82 -2.23
C ALA A 256 -11.99 11.29 -3.69
N LEU A 257 -12.01 10.33 -4.61
CA LEU A 257 -11.75 10.48 -6.03
C LEU A 257 -12.84 11.30 -6.74
N SER A 258 -12.41 12.14 -7.69
CA SER A 258 -13.30 12.71 -8.70
C SER A 258 -13.68 11.67 -9.77
N GLY A 259 -14.77 11.88 -10.52
CA GLY A 259 -15.12 11.02 -11.67
C GLY A 259 -14.00 10.92 -12.73
N LYS A 260 -13.24 12.01 -12.91
CA LYS A 260 -12.02 12.02 -13.74
C LYS A 260 -10.90 11.19 -13.13
N THR A 261 -10.61 11.35 -11.84
CA THR A 261 -9.57 10.56 -11.16
C THR A 261 -9.92 9.07 -11.18
N ALA A 262 -11.19 8.70 -10.98
CA ALA A 262 -11.64 7.31 -11.02
C ALA A 262 -11.52 6.68 -12.41
N SER A 263 -11.86 7.42 -13.48
CA SER A 263 -11.70 6.93 -14.86
C SER A 263 -10.23 6.84 -15.27
N GLU A 264 -9.39 7.84 -14.94
CA GLU A 264 -7.93 7.77 -15.13
C GLU A 264 -7.30 6.59 -14.36
N LEU A 265 -7.71 6.36 -13.10
CA LEU A 265 -7.24 5.22 -12.30
C LEU A 265 -7.66 3.87 -12.91
N SER A 266 -8.84 3.78 -13.51
CA SER A 266 -9.26 2.56 -14.22
C SER A 266 -8.37 2.28 -15.44
N VAL A 267 -7.87 3.32 -16.12
CA VAL A 267 -6.94 3.20 -17.25
C VAL A 267 -5.54 2.82 -16.78
N GLU A 268 -5.00 3.47 -15.75
CA GLU A 268 -3.66 3.13 -15.22
C GLU A 268 -3.61 1.71 -14.63
N ILE A 269 -4.67 1.26 -13.94
CA ILE A 269 -4.78 -0.14 -13.47
C ILE A 269 -4.80 -1.11 -14.66
N ASP A 270 -5.52 -0.80 -15.74
CA ASP A 270 -5.58 -1.67 -16.92
C ASP A 270 -4.21 -1.72 -17.64
N ILE A 271 -3.54 -0.59 -17.83
CA ILE A 271 -2.22 -0.49 -18.44
C ILE A 271 -1.18 -1.27 -17.62
N ALA A 272 -1.14 -1.05 -16.30
CA ALA A 272 -0.19 -1.74 -15.42
C ALA A 272 -0.45 -3.25 -15.35
N THR A 273 -1.71 -3.66 -15.33
CA THR A 273 -2.10 -5.07 -15.19
C THR A 273 -1.99 -5.85 -16.51
N ASN A 274 -2.15 -5.20 -17.68
CA ASN A 274 -1.89 -5.84 -18.97
C ASN A 274 -0.41 -5.78 -19.39
N ALA A 275 0.45 -5.05 -18.68
CA ALA A 275 1.86 -4.92 -19.01
C ALA A 275 2.59 -6.27 -19.08
N VAL A 276 3.41 -6.47 -20.12
CA VAL A 276 4.08 -7.75 -20.44
C VAL A 276 4.89 -8.31 -19.25
N HIS A 277 5.44 -7.43 -18.41
CA HIS A 277 6.37 -7.78 -17.34
C HIS A 277 5.81 -7.68 -15.91
N SER A 278 4.55 -7.26 -15.68
CA SER A 278 4.00 -7.25 -14.31
C SER A 278 3.70 -8.68 -13.85
N LYS A 279 4.36 -9.13 -12.77
CA LYS A 279 4.00 -10.35 -12.02
C LYS A 279 2.98 -10.02 -10.94
N LEU A 280 3.13 -8.85 -10.33
CA LEU A 280 2.19 -8.26 -9.38
C LEU A 280 2.11 -6.74 -9.62
N THR A 281 0.89 -6.23 -9.79
CA THR A 281 0.58 -4.82 -9.63
C THR A 281 0.05 -4.60 -8.20
N VAL A 282 0.60 -3.63 -7.50
CA VAL A 282 0.17 -3.19 -6.16
C VAL A 282 -0.56 -1.85 -6.30
N LEU A 283 -1.68 -1.70 -5.60
CA LEU A 283 -2.42 -0.45 -5.44
C LEU A 283 -2.40 -0.06 -3.97
N GLU A 284 -1.87 1.12 -3.64
CA GLU A 284 -1.87 1.68 -2.29
C GLU A 284 -2.17 3.19 -2.30
N ALA A 285 -2.29 3.83 -1.13
CA ALA A 285 -2.38 5.28 -1.04
C ALA A 285 -1.02 5.91 -0.70
N ALA A 286 -0.61 6.90 -1.48
CA ALA A 286 0.44 7.82 -1.08
C ALA A 286 -0.14 8.83 -0.08
N GLN A 287 0.34 8.76 1.16
CA GLN A 287 -0.08 9.60 2.27
C GLN A 287 1.16 10.17 2.96
N SER A 288 1.31 11.49 2.86
CA SER A 288 2.48 12.25 3.30
C SER A 288 2.39 12.71 4.77
N GLY A 289 1.81 11.87 5.63
CA GLY A 289 1.48 12.23 7.02
C GLY A 289 0.22 13.09 7.17
N LEU A 290 -0.53 13.35 6.08
CA LEU A 290 -1.65 14.30 6.04
C LEU A 290 -3.05 13.66 6.09
N THR A 291 -3.16 12.36 5.81
CA THR A 291 -4.42 11.61 5.83
C THR A 291 -4.17 10.19 6.31
N ASN A 292 -5.19 9.53 6.82
CA ASN A 292 -5.21 8.13 7.27
C ASN A 292 -6.14 7.27 6.40
N TYR A 293 -6.48 7.73 5.19
CA TYR A 293 -7.35 7.04 4.24
C TYR A 293 -6.56 6.38 3.12
N PHE A 294 -6.93 5.14 2.78
CA PHE A 294 -6.56 4.46 1.54
C PHE A 294 -7.38 5.01 0.36
N CYS A 295 -8.71 5.08 0.51
CA CYS A 295 -9.61 5.63 -0.51
C CYS A 295 -10.92 6.14 0.11
N GLY A 296 -11.21 7.43 -0.05
CA GLY A 296 -12.42 8.07 0.45
C GLY A 296 -13.67 7.80 -0.37
N GLY A 297 -13.55 7.04 -1.47
CA GLY A 297 -14.66 6.76 -2.38
C GLY A 297 -15.04 7.97 -3.23
N LEU A 298 -16.34 8.19 -3.46
CA LEU A 298 -16.82 9.36 -4.20
C LEU A 298 -16.60 10.66 -3.42
N ASN A 299 -16.16 11.71 -4.12
CA ASN A 299 -16.11 13.05 -3.57
C ASN A 299 -17.52 13.67 -3.41
N PHE A 300 -18.19 13.38 -2.28
CA PHE A 300 -19.56 13.83 -2.03
C PHE A 300 -19.73 15.36 -2.05
N GLU A 301 -18.70 16.15 -1.70
CA GLU A 301 -18.76 17.62 -1.81
C GLU A 301 -18.92 18.08 -3.27
N MET A 302 -18.21 17.46 -4.22
CA MET A 302 -18.39 17.76 -5.64
C MET A 302 -19.79 17.35 -6.12
N LEU A 303 -20.25 16.14 -5.77
CA LEU A 303 -21.58 15.65 -6.16
C LEU A 303 -22.70 16.54 -5.62
N GLY A 304 -22.66 16.90 -4.32
CA GLY A 304 -23.66 17.77 -3.72
C GLY A 304 -23.64 19.18 -4.29
N PHE A 305 -22.46 19.75 -4.57
CA PHE A 305 -22.36 21.04 -5.25
C PHE A 305 -23.03 21.01 -6.63
N ASP A 306 -22.74 20.00 -7.46
CA ASP A 306 -23.29 19.92 -8.81
C ASP A 306 -24.81 19.68 -8.80
N LEU A 307 -25.32 18.82 -7.90
CA LEU A 307 -26.77 18.62 -7.70
C LEU A 307 -27.49 19.88 -7.22
N HIS A 308 -26.89 20.62 -6.28
CA HIS A 308 -27.45 21.87 -5.77
C HIS A 308 -27.50 22.95 -6.88
N MET A 309 -26.47 23.02 -7.73
CA MET A 309 -26.48 23.88 -8.92
C MET A 309 -27.57 23.47 -9.92
N ALA A 310 -27.77 22.18 -10.14
CA ALA A 310 -28.82 21.67 -11.03
C ALA A 310 -30.22 22.07 -10.55
N GLU A 311 -30.56 21.87 -9.27
CA GLU A 311 -31.88 22.26 -8.77
C GLU A 311 -32.03 23.79 -8.69
N MET A 312 -31.00 24.57 -8.34
CA MET A 312 -31.04 26.04 -8.45
C MET A 312 -31.36 26.54 -9.87
N LEU A 313 -30.91 25.83 -10.91
CA LEU A 313 -31.23 26.15 -12.30
C LEU A 313 -32.66 25.70 -12.68
N ARG A 314 -33.11 24.54 -12.17
CA ARG A 314 -34.50 24.07 -12.29
C ARG A 314 -35.49 25.01 -11.58
N GLU A 315 -35.18 25.50 -10.38
CA GLU A 315 -35.98 26.50 -9.65
C GLU A 315 -36.13 27.80 -10.44
N LYS A 316 -35.03 28.32 -11.02
CA LYS A 316 -35.08 29.52 -11.89
C LYS A 316 -35.95 29.28 -13.14
N ALA A 317 -35.81 28.13 -13.80
CA ALA A 317 -36.64 27.77 -14.93
C ALA A 317 -38.14 27.64 -14.55
N LYS A 318 -38.45 26.98 -13.43
CA LYS A 318 -39.80 26.88 -12.85
C LYS A 318 -40.38 28.27 -12.53
N ALA A 319 -39.57 29.17 -11.96
CA ALA A 319 -39.99 30.53 -11.62
C ALA A 319 -40.34 31.37 -12.87
N ILE A 320 -39.55 31.26 -13.95
CA ILE A 320 -39.85 31.94 -15.23
C ILE A 320 -41.15 31.38 -15.83
N LEU A 321 -41.33 30.05 -15.86
CA LEU A 321 -42.54 29.41 -16.38
C LEU A 321 -43.79 29.78 -15.57
N ASN A 322 -43.73 29.71 -14.25
CA ASN A 322 -44.85 30.07 -13.36
C ASN A 322 -45.14 31.59 -13.40
N GLY A 323 -44.12 32.42 -13.66
CA GLY A 323 -44.29 33.86 -13.88
C GLY A 323 -45.24 34.18 -15.04
N VAL A 324 -45.27 33.35 -16.10
CA VAL A 324 -46.20 33.50 -17.23
C VAL A 324 -47.67 33.37 -16.77
N ALA A 325 -47.96 32.48 -15.82
CA ALA A 325 -49.32 32.27 -15.31
C ALA A 325 -49.82 33.42 -14.41
N SER A 326 -48.93 34.16 -13.75
CA SER A 326 -49.29 35.13 -12.71
C SER A 326 -49.73 36.51 -13.23
N VAL A 327 -49.39 36.86 -14.48
CA VAL A 327 -49.62 38.22 -15.03
C VAL A 327 -51.07 38.45 -15.49
N SER A 328 -51.90 37.40 -15.61
CA SER A 328 -53.29 37.50 -16.06
C SER A 328 -54.30 37.74 -14.92
N SER A 329 -54.12 38.83 -14.17
CA SER A 329 -54.98 39.19 -13.03
C SER A 329 -55.81 40.48 -13.21
N THR A 330 -55.93 40.99 -14.45
CA THR A 330 -56.90 42.04 -14.83
C THR A 330 -57.70 41.67 -16.07
N SER A 331 -58.92 41.17 -15.85
CA SER A 331 -60.10 41.25 -16.74
C SER A 331 -59.93 41.01 -18.25
N VAL A 332 -60.11 39.76 -18.68
CA VAL A 332 -61.08 39.30 -19.72
C VAL A 332 -60.98 37.77 -19.85
N MET A 333 -62.04 37.10 -20.29
CA MET A 333 -62.03 35.64 -20.49
C MET A 333 -61.06 35.25 -21.61
N VAL A 334 -60.02 34.47 -21.29
CA VAL A 334 -59.02 33.97 -22.25
C VAL A 334 -58.84 32.46 -22.08
N THR A 335 -59.46 31.68 -22.95
CA THR A 335 -59.20 30.25 -23.10
C THR A 335 -58.08 30.02 -24.10
N THR A 336 -56.85 30.44 -23.75
CA THR A 336 -55.63 30.01 -24.46
C THR A 336 -54.54 29.67 -23.44
N THR A 337 -53.87 28.55 -23.66
CA THR A 337 -52.58 28.26 -23.03
C THR A 337 -51.57 29.28 -23.53
N SER A 338 -51.08 30.14 -22.65
CA SER A 338 -50.07 31.16 -22.97
C SER A 338 -48.73 30.50 -23.31
N VAL A 339 -48.49 30.27 -24.60
CA VAL A 339 -47.21 29.76 -25.12
C VAL A 339 -46.08 30.70 -24.66
N PRO A 340 -44.97 30.20 -24.08
CA PRO A 340 -43.88 31.04 -23.63
C PRO A 340 -43.28 31.82 -24.81
N THR A 341 -42.84 33.06 -24.58
CA THR A 341 -42.22 33.85 -25.65
C THR A 341 -40.90 33.20 -26.10
N LYS A 342 -40.50 33.38 -27.37
CA LYS A 342 -39.26 32.80 -27.91
C LYS A 342 -37.99 33.20 -27.11
N ALA A 343 -38.04 34.31 -26.37
CA ALA A 343 -36.98 34.71 -25.44
C ALA A 343 -36.98 33.85 -24.17
N GLN A 344 -38.13 33.70 -23.51
CA GLN A 344 -38.28 32.84 -22.32
C GLN A 344 -38.03 31.37 -22.65
N GLU A 345 -38.51 30.88 -23.80
CA GLU A 345 -38.24 29.52 -24.27
C GLU A 345 -36.73 29.25 -24.45
N ARG A 346 -35.99 30.24 -24.97
CA ARG A 346 -34.53 30.16 -25.10
C ARG A 346 -33.84 30.14 -23.74
N GLU A 347 -34.27 31.00 -22.81
CA GLU A 347 -33.70 31.09 -21.46
C GLU A 347 -33.97 29.82 -20.64
N VAL A 348 -35.22 29.36 -20.59
CA VAL A 348 -35.63 28.09 -19.95
C VAL A 348 -34.91 26.90 -20.60
N GLY A 349 -34.85 26.85 -21.94
CA GLY A 349 -34.13 25.82 -22.70
C GLY A 349 -32.59 25.90 -22.63
N GLN A 350 -32.04 26.95 -22.03
CA GLN A 350 -30.64 27.02 -21.60
C GLN A 350 -30.51 26.56 -20.14
N LEU A 351 -31.29 27.12 -19.21
CA LEU A 351 -31.27 26.77 -17.79
C LEU A 351 -31.46 25.27 -17.54
N LEU A 352 -32.43 24.65 -18.20
CA LEU A 352 -32.69 23.21 -18.08
C LEU A 352 -31.57 22.36 -18.70
N ARG A 353 -30.92 22.84 -19.77
CA ARG A 353 -29.80 22.15 -20.43
C ARG A 353 -28.55 22.19 -19.56
N ASP A 354 -28.24 23.35 -18.99
CA ASP A 354 -27.10 23.47 -18.09
C ASP A 354 -27.36 22.73 -16.76
N ALA A 355 -28.61 22.66 -16.28
CA ALA A 355 -28.99 21.78 -15.16
C ALA A 355 -28.73 20.29 -15.46
N LEU A 356 -29.19 19.79 -16.60
CA LEU A 356 -28.91 18.41 -17.06
C LEU A 356 -27.39 18.15 -17.12
N ARG A 357 -26.59 19.09 -17.64
CA ARG A 357 -25.12 18.94 -17.69
C ARG A 357 -24.42 18.89 -16.33
N TYR A 358 -25.05 19.36 -15.25
CA TYR A 358 -24.56 19.12 -13.88
C TYR A 358 -24.94 17.71 -13.40
N GLU A 359 -26.15 17.25 -13.75
CA GLU A 359 -26.64 15.91 -13.43
C GLU A 359 -25.86 14.82 -14.18
N ASP A 360 -25.57 15.02 -15.47
CA ASP A 360 -24.74 14.15 -16.31
C ASP A 360 -23.35 13.93 -15.71
N ARG A 361 -22.77 14.97 -15.06
CA ARG A 361 -21.46 14.88 -14.39
C ARG A 361 -21.51 14.11 -13.08
N VAL A 362 -22.67 14.04 -12.44
CA VAL A 362 -22.89 13.24 -11.23
C VAL A 362 -23.17 11.78 -11.60
N ASP A 363 -24.00 11.55 -12.62
CA ASP A 363 -24.22 10.23 -13.22
C ASP A 363 -22.89 9.61 -13.71
N ASP A 364 -22.08 10.35 -14.49
CA ASP A 364 -20.75 9.92 -14.91
C ASP A 364 -19.86 9.59 -13.70
N ALA A 365 -19.76 10.46 -12.70
CA ALA A 365 -18.91 10.20 -11.53
C ALA A 365 -19.28 8.89 -10.81
N ILE A 366 -20.56 8.52 -10.75
CA ILE A 366 -21.04 7.26 -10.17
C ILE A 366 -20.73 6.08 -11.11
N ARG A 367 -20.97 6.21 -12.42
CA ARG A 367 -20.64 5.18 -13.42
C ARG A 367 -19.13 4.89 -13.49
N GLN A 368 -18.27 5.90 -13.42
CA GLN A 368 -16.82 5.72 -13.43
C GLN A 368 -16.33 5.00 -12.16
N HIS A 369 -16.95 5.21 -11.01
CA HIS A 369 -16.62 4.46 -9.79
C HIS A 369 -17.04 2.99 -9.86
N ALA A 370 -18.23 2.66 -10.38
CA ALA A 370 -18.60 1.26 -10.65
C ALA A 370 -17.67 0.62 -11.70
N SER A 371 -17.36 1.34 -12.77
CA SER A 371 -16.40 0.91 -13.81
C SER A 371 -15.01 0.61 -13.22
N LEU A 372 -14.52 1.46 -12.31
CA LEU A 372 -13.26 1.27 -11.59
C LEU A 372 -13.29 0.01 -10.70
N ILE A 373 -14.35 -0.19 -9.89
CA ILE A 373 -14.50 -1.40 -9.05
C ILE A 373 -14.55 -2.65 -9.93
N TRP A 374 -15.26 -2.61 -11.06
CA TRP A 374 -15.28 -3.71 -12.01
C TRP A 374 -13.92 -3.96 -12.66
N ARG A 375 -13.16 -2.91 -13.01
CA ARG A 375 -11.80 -3.02 -13.55
C ARG A 375 -10.83 -3.66 -12.57
N VAL A 376 -10.95 -3.34 -11.27
CA VAL A 376 -10.19 -4.01 -10.19
C VAL A 376 -10.57 -5.49 -10.09
N TYR A 377 -11.87 -5.81 -10.17
CA TYR A 377 -12.38 -7.18 -10.09
C TYR A 377 -11.96 -8.04 -11.29
N THR A 378 -12.05 -7.51 -12.51
CA THR A 378 -11.65 -8.21 -13.75
C THR A 378 -10.20 -7.96 -14.18
N ALA A 379 -9.36 -7.45 -13.28
CA ALA A 379 -7.94 -7.21 -13.52
C ALA A 379 -7.27 -8.52 -14.00
N PRO A 380 -6.64 -8.61 -15.19
CA PRO A 380 -6.25 -9.90 -15.77
C PRO A 380 -5.10 -10.57 -15.00
N ARG A 381 -3.94 -9.93 -14.89
CA ARG A 381 -2.81 -10.36 -14.06
C ARG A 381 -3.07 -10.15 -12.56
N PRO A 382 -2.19 -10.58 -11.64
CA PRO A 382 -2.31 -10.28 -10.22
C PRO A 382 -2.33 -8.77 -9.92
N LEU A 383 -3.44 -8.31 -9.34
CA LEU A 383 -3.61 -7.00 -8.73
C LEU A 383 -3.84 -7.20 -7.22
N MET A 384 -3.02 -6.54 -6.41
CA MET A 384 -3.11 -6.54 -4.94
C MET A 384 -3.43 -5.12 -4.46
N ALA A 385 -4.59 -4.92 -3.82
CA ALA A 385 -4.82 -3.69 -3.07
C ALA A 385 -4.19 -3.83 -1.68
N LEU A 386 -3.20 -3.00 -1.37
CA LEU A 386 -2.53 -2.96 -0.07
C LEU A 386 -3.21 -1.87 0.77
N THR A 387 -4.17 -2.30 1.58
CA THR A 387 -5.11 -1.43 2.29
C THR A 387 -4.39 -0.81 3.50
N ASN A 388 -3.83 0.37 3.29
CA ASN A 388 -2.92 1.05 4.20
C ASN A 388 -3.58 2.20 4.99
N GLY A 389 -4.90 2.12 5.19
CA GLY A 389 -5.72 3.14 5.85
C GLY A 389 -7.22 2.89 5.69
N LYS A 390 -8.02 3.91 5.97
CA LYS A 390 -9.49 3.93 5.89
C LYS A 390 -10.01 3.88 4.45
N CYS A 391 -11.05 3.07 4.25
CA CYS A 391 -11.86 2.99 3.06
C CYS A 391 -13.28 3.49 3.36
N ARG A 392 -13.84 4.35 2.51
CA ARG A 392 -15.26 4.77 2.60
C ARG A 392 -16.02 4.42 1.32
N GLY A 393 -17.21 3.82 1.45
CA GLY A 393 -18.10 3.53 0.32
C GLY A 393 -17.42 2.76 -0.82
N THR A 394 -17.28 3.38 -1.99
CA THR A 394 -16.60 2.81 -3.17
C THR A 394 -15.12 2.52 -2.94
N GLY A 395 -14.47 3.20 -1.98
CA GLY A 395 -13.12 2.87 -1.54
C GLY A 395 -13.02 1.45 -0.98
N CYS A 396 -14.06 0.97 -0.28
CA CYS A 396 -14.13 -0.41 0.20
C CYS A 396 -14.20 -1.41 -0.96
N GLY A 397 -14.93 -1.07 -2.02
CA GLY A 397 -15.00 -1.87 -3.25
C GLY A 397 -13.66 -1.93 -3.99
N VAL A 398 -12.96 -0.79 -4.12
CA VAL A 398 -11.64 -0.70 -4.77
C VAL A 398 -10.57 -1.53 -4.05
N SER A 399 -10.66 -1.66 -2.72
CA SER A 399 -9.79 -2.58 -1.96
C SER A 399 -10.25 -4.04 -2.05
N LEU A 400 -11.48 -4.34 -1.60
CA LEU A 400 -11.94 -5.71 -1.30
C LEU A 400 -12.30 -6.54 -2.53
N TYR A 401 -12.55 -5.92 -3.70
CA TYR A 401 -12.73 -6.65 -4.96
C TYR A 401 -11.43 -6.91 -5.72
N SER A 402 -10.27 -6.47 -5.21
CA SER A 402 -8.99 -6.95 -5.75
C SER A 402 -8.79 -8.42 -5.35
N LYS A 403 -8.32 -9.25 -6.30
CA LYS A 403 -8.16 -10.71 -6.08
C LYS A 403 -7.16 -11.05 -4.96
N TYR A 404 -6.29 -10.10 -4.58
CA TYR A 404 -5.37 -10.20 -3.46
C TYR A 404 -5.48 -8.93 -2.59
N CYS A 405 -6.60 -8.75 -1.88
CA CYS A 405 -6.75 -7.63 -0.95
C CYS A 405 -5.91 -7.86 0.32
N ALA A 406 -4.77 -7.18 0.44
CA ALA A 406 -3.90 -7.26 1.61
C ALA A 406 -4.27 -6.20 2.65
N LEU A 407 -4.38 -6.60 3.91
CA LEU A 407 -4.76 -5.73 5.03
C LEU A 407 -3.56 -5.41 5.94
N LYS A 408 -3.50 -4.18 6.44
CA LYS A 408 -2.66 -3.78 7.60
C LYS A 408 -3.55 -3.56 8.83
N ASP A 409 -2.98 -3.40 10.02
CA ASP A 409 -3.79 -3.07 11.22
C ASP A 409 -4.50 -1.70 11.10
N ALA A 410 -3.90 -0.77 10.35
CA ALA A 410 -4.52 0.50 9.97
C ALA A 410 -5.65 0.38 8.92
N SER A 411 -5.94 -0.82 8.39
CA SER A 411 -7.06 -1.01 7.46
C SER A 411 -8.41 -0.96 8.17
N GLU A 412 -9.32 -0.20 7.58
CA GLU A 412 -10.60 0.16 8.18
C GLU A 412 -11.64 0.37 7.07
N PHE A 413 -12.86 -0.17 7.24
CA PHE A 413 -13.92 -0.18 6.23
C PHE A 413 -15.19 0.49 6.75
N ILE A 414 -15.51 1.66 6.19
CA ILE A 414 -16.67 2.48 6.53
C ILE A 414 -17.68 2.37 5.38
N PHE A 415 -18.79 1.66 5.60
CA PHE A 415 -19.87 1.51 4.62
C PHE A 415 -21.12 2.29 5.06
N ASP A 416 -20.92 3.59 5.23
CA ASP A 416 -21.95 4.55 5.62
C ASP A 416 -22.69 5.13 4.39
N GLY A 417 -23.53 6.14 4.63
CA GLY A 417 -24.45 6.70 3.63
C GLY A 417 -25.72 7.29 4.26
N PRO A 418 -26.46 6.56 5.12
CA PRO A 418 -27.71 7.06 5.70
C PRO A 418 -27.54 8.27 6.63
N ASN A 419 -26.35 8.42 7.20
CA ASN A 419 -25.87 9.61 7.91
C ASN A 419 -25.73 10.84 7.01
N LEU A 420 -25.47 10.66 5.71
CA LEU A 420 -25.49 11.70 4.68
C LEU A 420 -26.85 11.78 3.93
N GLY A 421 -27.84 10.96 4.27
CA GLY A 421 -29.13 10.95 3.58
C GLY A 421 -29.17 10.19 2.24
N ILE A 422 -28.21 9.29 1.99
CA ILE A 422 -28.17 8.39 0.82
C ILE A 422 -28.09 6.91 1.23
N THR A 423 -28.30 6.00 0.30
CA THR A 423 -27.91 4.59 0.50
C THR A 423 -26.39 4.42 0.35
N PRO A 424 -25.78 3.43 1.02
CA PRO A 424 -24.41 3.02 0.74
C PRO A 424 -24.18 2.67 -0.73
N TYR A 425 -22.95 2.81 -1.22
CA TYR A 425 -22.57 2.52 -2.60
C TYR A 425 -21.09 2.09 -2.66
N GLY A 426 -20.78 0.99 -3.37
CA GLY A 426 -19.44 0.42 -3.47
C GLY A 426 -19.37 -1.11 -3.63
N GLY A 427 -20.50 -1.79 -3.80
CA GLY A 427 -20.63 -3.24 -3.95
C GLY A 427 -20.56 -4.03 -2.65
N LEU A 428 -20.17 -3.42 -1.51
CA LEU A 428 -20.00 -4.13 -0.24
C LEU A 428 -21.31 -4.77 0.25
N THR A 429 -22.47 -4.26 -0.16
CA THR A 429 -23.79 -4.88 0.09
C THR A 429 -23.79 -6.36 -0.27
N ARG A 430 -23.13 -6.77 -1.36
CA ARG A 430 -22.99 -8.19 -1.74
C ARG A 430 -22.15 -9.00 -0.74
N LEU A 431 -21.05 -8.44 -0.26
CA LEU A 431 -20.16 -9.10 0.71
C LEU A 431 -20.85 -9.26 2.07
N LEU A 432 -21.70 -8.29 2.44
CA LEU A 432 -22.57 -8.36 3.61
C LEU A 432 -23.76 -9.32 3.42
N ALA A 433 -24.32 -9.43 2.21
CA ALA A 433 -25.44 -10.30 1.88
C ALA A 433 -25.06 -11.78 1.63
N ARG A 434 -23.76 -12.13 1.52
CA ARG A 434 -23.29 -13.53 1.39
C ARG A 434 -23.90 -14.43 2.48
N PRO A 435 -24.31 -15.67 2.16
CA PRO A 435 -24.78 -16.63 3.16
C PRO A 435 -23.71 -16.98 4.21
N GLU A 436 -22.42 -16.83 3.88
CA GLU A 436 -21.33 -16.95 4.84
C GLU A 436 -21.37 -15.87 5.93
N THR A 437 -21.79 -14.64 5.58
CA THR A 437 -21.91 -13.53 6.54
C THR A 437 -23.08 -13.77 7.49
N SER A 438 -24.25 -14.19 6.98
CA SER A 438 -25.39 -14.53 7.84
C SER A 438 -25.17 -15.79 8.68
N LEU A 439 -24.38 -16.76 8.21
CA LEU A 439 -23.99 -17.94 9.01
C LEU A 439 -22.97 -17.62 10.12
N LYS A 440 -22.03 -16.71 9.88
CA LYS A 440 -21.00 -16.32 10.87
C LYS A 440 -21.49 -15.27 11.87
N TYR A 441 -22.26 -14.29 11.38
CA TYR A 441 -22.70 -13.11 12.11
C TYR A 441 -24.10 -12.66 11.63
N PRO A 442 -25.17 -13.37 12.03
CA PRO A 442 -26.54 -12.95 11.74
C PRO A 442 -26.81 -11.53 12.28
N GLY A 443 -27.52 -10.71 11.49
CA GLY A 443 -27.80 -9.30 11.80
C GLY A 443 -26.66 -8.31 11.55
N LEU A 444 -25.43 -8.76 11.23
CA LEU A 444 -24.29 -7.86 11.03
C LEU A 444 -24.39 -6.98 9.78
N ALA A 445 -25.05 -7.47 8.72
CA ALA A 445 -25.26 -6.70 7.50
C ALA A 445 -26.19 -5.49 7.74
N GLU A 446 -27.29 -5.73 8.44
CA GLU A 446 -28.25 -4.74 8.90
C GLU A 446 -27.59 -3.75 9.86
N PHE A 447 -26.81 -4.23 10.83
CA PHE A 447 -26.07 -3.38 11.76
C PHE A 447 -25.14 -2.41 11.02
N ILE A 448 -24.28 -2.88 10.12
CA ILE A 448 -23.32 -2.03 9.40
C ILE A 448 -24.05 -1.04 8.48
N MET A 449 -24.97 -1.50 7.64
CA MET A 449 -25.61 -0.64 6.63
C MET A 449 -26.57 0.40 7.22
N LEU A 450 -27.12 0.17 8.41
CA LEU A 450 -28.00 1.13 9.07
C LEU A 450 -27.28 2.04 10.05
N THR A 451 -26.27 1.55 10.78
CA THR A 451 -25.54 2.42 11.73
C THR A 451 -24.43 3.20 11.05
N GLY A 452 -23.79 2.68 10.01
CA GLY A 452 -22.56 3.23 9.43
C GLY A 452 -21.32 2.96 10.29
N THR A 453 -21.34 1.96 11.18
CA THR A 453 -20.16 1.57 11.98
C THR A 453 -19.04 0.99 11.12
N SER A 454 -17.81 1.28 11.54
CA SER A 454 -16.57 0.82 10.91
C SER A 454 -16.25 -0.65 11.23
N LEU A 455 -15.70 -1.38 10.26
CA LEU A 455 -15.04 -2.68 10.44
C LEU A 455 -13.52 -2.55 10.31
N PHE A 456 -12.77 -3.44 10.96
CA PHE A 456 -11.31 -3.49 10.90
C PHE A 456 -10.79 -4.81 10.32
N ALA A 457 -9.46 -4.92 10.22
CA ALA A 457 -8.77 -6.08 9.64
C ALA A 457 -9.30 -7.44 10.15
N GLY A 458 -9.39 -7.62 11.47
CA GLY A 458 -9.82 -8.89 12.07
C GLY A 458 -11.30 -9.23 11.81
N ASP A 459 -12.15 -8.23 11.58
CA ASP A 459 -13.55 -8.46 11.21
C ASP A 459 -13.63 -8.99 9.77
N ALA A 460 -12.92 -8.34 8.83
CA ALA A 460 -12.87 -8.74 7.42
C ALA A 460 -12.21 -10.11 7.19
N LEU A 461 -11.19 -10.45 7.99
CA LEU A 461 -10.56 -11.78 8.01
C LEU A 461 -11.54 -12.85 8.49
N ARG A 462 -12.21 -12.65 9.64
CA ARG A 462 -13.22 -13.60 10.15
C ARG A 462 -14.36 -13.81 9.15
N LEU A 463 -14.80 -12.76 8.48
CA LEU A 463 -15.85 -12.80 7.46
C LEU A 463 -15.46 -13.52 6.16
N GLY A 464 -14.20 -13.89 5.95
CA GLY A 464 -13.76 -14.51 4.70
C GLY A 464 -13.88 -13.55 3.51
N TRP A 465 -13.65 -12.25 3.75
CA TRP A 465 -13.57 -11.24 2.69
C TRP A 465 -12.17 -11.20 2.06
N THR A 466 -11.13 -11.54 2.82
CA THR A 466 -9.77 -11.80 2.33
C THR A 466 -9.01 -12.77 3.25
N ASP A 467 -7.90 -13.30 2.74
CA ASP A 467 -6.99 -14.27 3.37
C ASP A 467 -5.64 -13.63 3.78
N LEU A 468 -5.45 -12.34 3.48
CA LEU A 468 -4.13 -11.67 3.50
C LEU A 468 -4.05 -10.52 4.51
N PHE A 469 -3.14 -10.62 5.48
CA PHE A 469 -2.87 -9.60 6.48
C PHE A 469 -1.37 -9.50 6.82
N THR A 470 -0.84 -8.29 7.00
CA THR A 470 0.55 -8.07 7.37
C THR A 470 0.75 -6.88 8.31
N THR A 471 1.71 -7.02 9.22
CA THR A 471 2.15 -5.98 10.15
C THR A 471 3.48 -5.33 9.72
N LEU A 472 4.05 -5.72 8.59
CA LEU A 472 5.34 -5.21 8.13
C LEU A 472 5.26 -3.72 7.72
N PRO A 473 6.27 -2.89 8.09
CA PRO A 473 6.43 -1.55 7.53
C PRO A 473 6.89 -1.63 6.07
N ASP A 474 6.70 -0.54 5.31
CA ASP A 474 7.28 -0.37 3.97
C ASP A 474 7.03 -1.54 2.99
N MET A 475 5.91 -2.27 3.14
CA MET A 475 5.73 -3.56 2.48
C MET A 475 5.76 -3.47 0.95
N SER A 476 5.30 -2.37 0.35
CA SER A 476 5.42 -2.13 -1.10
C SER A 476 6.88 -2.10 -1.58
N TYR A 477 7.82 -1.60 -0.77
CA TYR A 477 9.25 -1.63 -1.08
C TYR A 477 9.78 -3.07 -1.06
N HIS A 478 9.37 -3.86 -0.07
CA HIS A 478 9.76 -5.27 0.01
C HIS A 478 9.16 -6.11 -1.13
N ILE A 479 7.92 -5.82 -1.58
CA ILE A 479 7.35 -6.40 -2.81
C ILE A 479 8.18 -6.01 -4.03
N LYS A 480 8.56 -4.73 -4.15
CA LYS A 480 9.33 -4.23 -5.28
C LYS A 480 10.69 -4.92 -5.38
N ASP A 481 11.46 -4.91 -4.30
CA ASP A 481 12.79 -5.49 -4.22
C ASP A 481 12.77 -7.01 -4.45
N TRP A 482 11.82 -7.73 -3.81
CA TRP A 482 11.59 -9.16 -4.07
C TRP A 482 11.42 -9.44 -5.56
N PHE A 483 10.47 -8.78 -6.23
CA PHE A 483 10.23 -9.03 -7.65
C PHE A 483 11.36 -8.55 -8.56
N ASP A 484 12.15 -7.56 -8.16
CA ASP A 484 13.34 -7.12 -8.89
C ASP A 484 14.45 -8.18 -8.90
N THR A 485 14.53 -9.04 -7.87
CA THR A 485 15.42 -10.22 -7.82
C THR A 485 14.88 -11.45 -8.56
N THR A 486 13.58 -11.55 -8.83
CA THR A 486 13.02 -12.69 -9.57
C THR A 486 13.42 -12.67 -11.06
N GLU A 487 13.44 -13.84 -11.71
CA GLU A 487 13.89 -13.95 -13.12
C GLU A 487 12.73 -14.29 -14.09
N HIS A 488 12.43 -15.57 -14.33
CA HIS A 488 11.54 -15.99 -15.43
C HIS A 488 10.08 -15.47 -15.36
N MET A 489 9.44 -15.41 -16.53
CA MET A 489 8.03 -15.04 -16.75
C MET A 489 7.06 -16.23 -16.89
N HIS A 490 7.58 -17.46 -16.90
CA HIS A 490 6.76 -18.67 -17.01
C HIS A 490 5.75 -18.76 -15.86
N ASN A 491 4.53 -19.22 -16.12
CA ASN A 491 3.42 -19.12 -15.16
C ASN A 491 3.70 -19.89 -13.86
N ASP A 492 4.37 -21.05 -13.93
CA ASP A 492 4.75 -21.81 -12.72
C ASP A 492 5.76 -21.03 -11.84
N ALA A 493 6.70 -20.32 -12.47
CA ALA A 493 7.66 -19.47 -11.78
C ALA A 493 6.98 -18.25 -11.13
N VAL A 494 6.02 -17.63 -11.82
CA VAL A 494 5.21 -16.53 -11.27
C VAL A 494 4.33 -17.01 -10.12
N ALA A 495 3.70 -18.18 -10.26
CA ALA A 495 2.88 -18.79 -9.22
C ALA A 495 3.69 -19.12 -7.97
N TRP A 496 4.89 -19.69 -8.11
CA TRP A 496 5.79 -19.93 -6.96
C TRP A 496 6.28 -18.62 -6.32
N GLN A 497 6.74 -17.64 -7.12
CA GLN A 497 7.25 -16.35 -6.62
C GLN A 497 6.19 -15.53 -5.88
N LEU A 498 4.95 -15.56 -6.36
CA LEU A 498 3.81 -14.90 -5.72
C LEU A 498 3.32 -15.69 -4.50
N GLY A 499 3.16 -17.01 -4.64
CA GLY A 499 2.72 -17.89 -3.54
C GLY A 499 3.66 -17.85 -2.34
N HIS A 500 4.97 -17.89 -2.57
CA HIS A 500 5.96 -17.80 -1.51
C HIS A 500 5.94 -16.44 -0.78
N LEU A 501 5.77 -15.33 -1.52
CA LEU A 501 5.57 -14.00 -0.94
C LEU A 501 4.31 -13.93 -0.07
N LEU A 502 3.18 -14.47 -0.55
CA LEU A 502 1.94 -14.52 0.22
C LEU A 502 2.09 -15.36 1.48
N GLU A 503 2.64 -16.58 1.37
CA GLU A 503 2.80 -17.50 2.49
C GLU A 503 3.82 -17.06 3.55
N THR A 504 4.77 -16.18 3.20
CA THR A 504 5.80 -15.68 4.12
C THR A 504 5.40 -14.38 4.80
N CYS A 505 4.76 -13.45 4.09
CA CYS A 505 4.52 -12.09 4.58
C CYS A 505 3.05 -11.74 4.85
N PHE A 506 2.10 -12.48 4.27
CA PHE A 506 0.66 -12.14 4.31
C PHE A 506 -0.25 -13.24 4.92
N LYS A 507 0.24 -14.48 5.07
CA LYS A 507 -0.48 -15.54 5.78
C LYS A 507 0.02 -15.68 7.22
N MET A 508 -0.91 -15.59 8.16
CA MET A 508 -0.65 -15.46 9.60
C MET A 508 -0.23 -16.79 10.27
N LYS A 509 0.93 -17.34 9.90
CA LYS A 509 1.40 -18.67 10.38
C LYS A 509 2.05 -18.66 11.76
N GLU A 510 2.89 -17.68 12.07
CA GLU A 510 3.75 -17.69 13.27
C GLU A 510 3.54 -16.45 14.17
N ALA A 511 3.75 -15.25 13.64
CA ALA A 511 3.77 -14.00 14.42
C ALA A 511 2.37 -13.37 14.63
N HIS A 512 1.34 -14.18 14.90
CA HIS A 512 -0.05 -13.70 15.02
C HIS A 512 -0.79 -14.33 16.21
N SER A 513 -1.73 -13.59 16.80
CA SER A 513 -2.70 -14.11 17.77
C SER A 513 -4.00 -13.30 17.72
N SER A 514 -5.13 -13.94 18.05
CA SER A 514 -6.44 -13.29 17.98
C SER A 514 -6.73 -12.20 19.02
N ALA A 515 -5.73 -11.84 19.84
CA ALA A 515 -5.76 -10.67 20.71
C ALA A 515 -5.09 -9.44 20.07
N MET A 516 -4.19 -9.64 19.10
CA MET A 516 -3.42 -8.57 18.45
C MET A 516 -4.16 -7.94 17.28
N GLU A 517 -4.92 -8.73 16.51
CA GLU A 517 -5.76 -8.21 15.42
C GLU A 517 -6.80 -7.20 15.92
N ARG A 518 -6.95 -6.10 15.19
CA ARG A 518 -7.97 -5.08 15.45
C ARG A 518 -9.35 -5.57 14.98
N VAL A 519 -10.31 -5.55 15.90
CA VAL A 519 -11.65 -6.16 15.79
C VAL A 519 -12.69 -5.20 16.38
N ALA A 520 -13.75 -4.89 15.64
CA ALA A 520 -14.92 -4.19 16.14
C ALA A 520 -15.96 -5.16 16.75
N ILE A 521 -16.08 -6.36 16.16
CA ILE A 521 -17.11 -7.36 16.46
C ILE A 521 -16.52 -8.45 17.37
N THR A 522 -16.36 -8.12 18.65
CA THR A 522 -16.02 -9.11 19.70
C THR A 522 -17.10 -10.20 19.78
N PRO A 523 -16.80 -11.41 20.29
CA PRO A 523 -17.81 -12.47 20.43
C PRO A 523 -19.05 -12.07 21.25
N VAL A 524 -18.90 -11.14 22.20
CA VAL A 524 -20.01 -10.59 22.97
C VAL A 524 -20.86 -9.64 22.12
N ARG A 525 -20.24 -8.74 21.34
CA ARG A 525 -20.95 -7.84 20.41
C ARG A 525 -21.62 -8.57 19.27
N ALA A 526 -21.01 -9.64 18.76
CA ALA A 526 -21.62 -10.53 17.78
C ALA A 526 -22.98 -11.05 18.27
N ARG A 527 -23.04 -11.47 19.55
CA ARG A 527 -24.28 -11.90 20.21
C ARG A 527 -25.29 -10.76 20.37
N TRP A 528 -24.85 -9.56 20.76
CA TRP A 528 -25.72 -8.38 20.86
C TRP A 528 -26.33 -7.96 19.50
N ILE A 529 -25.55 -8.10 18.42
CA ILE A 529 -25.98 -7.82 17.05
C ILE A 529 -27.00 -8.87 16.59
N GLU A 530 -26.74 -10.16 16.82
CA GLU A 530 -27.69 -11.26 16.61
C GLU A 530 -29.02 -10.96 17.34
N ASP A 531 -28.96 -10.74 18.66
CA ASP A 531 -30.12 -10.52 19.53
C ASP A 531 -30.90 -9.22 19.24
N SER A 532 -30.39 -8.31 18.38
CA SER A 532 -31.01 -7.00 18.09
C SER A 532 -31.35 -6.73 16.62
N PHE A 533 -30.62 -7.33 15.68
CA PHE A 533 -30.71 -7.04 14.24
C PHE A 533 -31.05 -8.26 13.38
N ALA A 534 -30.83 -9.49 13.86
CA ALA A 534 -31.12 -10.68 13.07
C ALA A 534 -32.63 -10.89 12.84
N ASP A 535 -32.99 -11.27 11.62
CA ASP A 535 -34.33 -11.64 11.15
C ASP A 535 -35.46 -10.64 11.49
N GLN A 536 -35.10 -9.39 11.80
CA GLN A 536 -36.04 -8.29 12.02
C GLN A 536 -36.63 -7.85 10.66
N PRO A 537 -37.96 -7.73 10.48
CA PRO A 537 -38.59 -7.44 9.19
C PRO A 537 -38.71 -5.94 8.86
N SER A 538 -38.24 -5.04 9.73
CA SER A 538 -38.15 -3.60 9.42
C SER A 538 -37.28 -2.83 10.43
N VAL A 539 -36.78 -1.67 10.01
CA VAL A 539 -36.08 -0.68 10.88
C VAL A 539 -36.94 -0.25 12.08
N ASN A 540 -38.27 -0.18 11.91
CA ASN A 540 -39.19 0.15 13.00
C ASN A 540 -39.26 -0.97 14.06
N HIS A 541 -39.10 -2.24 13.67
CA HIS A 541 -39.00 -3.34 14.64
C HIS A 541 -37.67 -3.29 15.39
N ILE A 542 -36.55 -3.10 14.68
CA ILE A 542 -35.20 -2.92 15.26
C ILE A 542 -35.20 -1.85 16.37
N ILE A 543 -35.79 -0.68 16.12
CA ILE A 543 -35.83 0.42 17.11
C ILE A 543 -36.72 0.09 18.31
N ASN A 544 -37.81 -0.66 18.14
CA ASN A 544 -38.62 -1.15 19.25
C ASN A 544 -37.85 -2.17 20.08
N THR A 545 -37.18 -3.13 19.45
CA THR A 545 -36.30 -4.14 20.09
C THR A 545 -35.19 -3.45 20.90
N LEU A 546 -34.47 -2.48 20.31
CA LEU A 546 -33.47 -1.67 21.02
C LEU A 546 -34.08 -0.86 22.18
N SER A 547 -35.32 -0.39 22.05
CA SER A 547 -36.05 0.33 23.10
C SER A 547 -36.56 -0.55 24.24
N GLU A 548 -36.54 -1.87 24.08
CA GLU A 548 -36.76 -2.83 25.18
C GLU A 548 -35.43 -3.20 25.83
N ILE A 549 -34.37 -3.39 25.04
CA ILE A 549 -33.00 -3.71 25.53
C ILE A 549 -32.41 -2.56 26.36
N GLU A 550 -32.59 -1.29 25.95
CA GLU A 550 -32.09 -0.11 26.70
C GLU A 550 -32.69 -0.02 28.12
N ARG A 551 -33.84 -0.66 28.37
CA ARG A 551 -34.56 -0.65 29.67
C ARG A 551 -34.15 -1.78 30.61
N LEU A 552 -33.28 -2.70 30.17
CA LEU A 552 -32.80 -3.78 31.03
C LEU A 552 -31.94 -3.22 32.18
N PRO A 553 -32.24 -3.57 33.45
CA PRO A 553 -31.41 -3.13 34.57
C PRO A 553 -30.02 -3.77 34.49
N ILE A 554 -29.02 -3.09 35.06
CA ILE A 554 -27.60 -3.53 35.06
C ILE A 554 -27.44 -4.91 35.75
N THR A 555 -28.34 -5.26 36.67
CA THR A 555 -28.35 -6.54 37.39
C THR A 555 -29.08 -7.68 36.67
N ALA A 556 -29.65 -7.46 35.48
CA ALA A 556 -30.33 -8.51 34.72
C ALA A 556 -29.34 -9.50 34.09
N LYS A 557 -29.60 -10.81 34.20
CA LYS A 557 -28.75 -11.86 33.60
C LYS A 557 -28.60 -11.74 32.07
N GLN A 558 -29.58 -11.13 31.39
CA GLN A 558 -29.53 -10.85 29.95
C GLN A 558 -28.63 -9.66 29.62
N ASN A 559 -28.42 -8.74 30.56
CA ASN A 559 -27.61 -7.54 30.37
C ASN A 559 -26.13 -7.88 30.58
N THR A 560 -25.57 -8.62 29.63
CA THR A 560 -24.16 -9.00 29.60
C THR A 560 -23.25 -7.78 29.39
N CYS A 561 -21.97 -7.92 29.75
CA CYS A 561 -20.97 -6.87 29.60
C CYS A 561 -19.81 -7.30 28.68
N ASP A 562 -19.29 -6.35 27.91
CA ASP A 562 -18.09 -6.48 27.07
C ASP A 562 -17.00 -5.50 27.55
N GLN A 563 -15.73 -5.88 27.43
CA GLN A 563 -14.63 -4.98 27.76
C GLN A 563 -14.46 -3.93 26.65
N THR A 564 -14.40 -2.66 27.03
CA THR A 564 -14.20 -1.56 26.09
C THR A 564 -12.77 -1.04 26.13
N ARG A 565 -12.10 -1.08 24.96
CA ARG A 565 -10.95 -0.21 24.71
C ARG A 565 -11.43 1.23 24.88
N CYS A 566 -10.99 1.92 25.94
CA CYS A 566 -11.32 3.32 26.17
C CYS A 566 -10.96 4.18 24.95
N THR A 567 -11.73 5.23 24.69
CA THR A 567 -11.27 6.29 23.79
C THR A 567 -9.94 6.84 24.32
N PRO A 568 -8.93 7.10 23.47
CA PRO A 568 -7.67 7.68 23.94
C PRO A 568 -7.87 9.00 24.69
N TYR A 569 -6.89 9.35 25.52
CA TYR A 569 -6.77 10.70 26.09
C TYR A 569 -5.92 11.57 25.15
N THR A 570 -6.14 12.88 25.19
CA THR A 570 -5.33 13.85 24.41
C THR A 570 -3.88 13.88 24.90
N LEU A 571 -3.68 13.66 26.20
CA LEU A 571 -2.39 13.67 26.88
C LEU A 571 -2.26 12.41 27.75
N THR A 572 -1.05 11.88 27.85
CA THR A 572 -0.78 10.58 28.50
C THR A 572 -0.74 10.63 30.03
N SER A 573 -0.58 11.81 30.63
CA SER A 573 -0.46 11.95 32.10
C SER A 573 -0.88 13.34 32.59
N VAL A 574 -1.20 13.44 33.89
CA VAL A 574 -1.49 14.73 34.55
C VAL A 574 -0.30 15.69 34.50
N GLU A 575 0.95 15.19 34.54
CA GLU A 575 2.14 16.03 34.39
C GLU A 575 2.22 16.69 33.00
N ALA A 576 1.90 15.95 31.92
CA ALA A 576 1.77 16.52 30.59
C ALA A 576 0.63 17.57 30.53
N GLY A 577 -0.48 17.32 31.22
CA GLY A 577 -1.57 18.29 31.39
C GLY A 577 -1.17 19.58 32.11
N ILE A 578 -0.37 19.47 33.18
CA ILE A 578 0.16 20.63 33.92
C ILE A 578 1.15 21.41 33.05
N SER A 579 2.08 20.72 32.37
CA SER A 579 3.03 21.34 31.43
C SER A 579 2.30 22.07 30.28
N LYS A 580 1.25 21.47 29.73
CA LYS A 580 0.36 22.09 28.71
C LYS A 580 -0.35 23.33 29.25
N LEU A 581 -0.92 23.25 30.46
CA LEU A 581 -1.61 24.37 31.13
C LEU A 581 -0.66 25.51 31.51
N GLU A 582 0.59 25.20 31.87
CA GLU A 582 1.64 26.19 32.15
C GLU A 582 2.12 26.95 30.92
N LYS A 583 2.05 26.37 29.71
CA LYS A 583 2.30 27.10 28.45
C LYS A 583 1.29 28.26 28.23
N HIS A 584 0.21 28.32 29.01
CA HIS A 584 -0.77 29.43 29.05
C HIS A 584 -0.68 30.31 30.31
N ARG A 585 0.37 30.18 31.14
CA ARG A 585 0.56 30.92 32.40
C ARG A 585 1.92 31.60 32.45
N LEU A 586 2.02 32.61 33.31
CA LEU A 586 3.30 33.19 33.70
C LEU A 586 3.87 32.36 34.87
N ARG A 587 5.05 31.77 34.66
CA ARG A 587 5.84 31.17 35.75
C ARG A 587 6.46 32.29 36.60
N TYR A 588 6.48 32.10 37.92
CA TYR A 588 7.19 32.98 38.84
C TYR A 588 8.70 32.78 38.73
N THR A 589 9.46 33.85 38.97
CA THR A 589 10.93 33.83 39.05
C THR A 589 11.44 32.96 40.21
N HIS A 590 10.72 32.99 41.33
CA HIS A 590 10.98 32.22 42.54
C HIS A 590 9.96 31.09 42.72
N SER A 591 10.34 30.07 43.47
CA SER A 591 9.45 28.97 43.85
C SER A 591 8.51 29.38 45.01
N PRO A 592 7.40 28.67 45.24
CA PRO A 592 6.44 29.01 46.30
C PRO A 592 7.01 29.12 47.72
N TRP A 593 8.17 28.50 47.98
CA TRP A 593 8.82 28.43 49.30
C TRP A 593 10.09 29.28 49.43
N ASP A 594 10.48 30.07 48.42
CA ASP A 594 11.56 31.06 48.56
C ASP A 594 11.16 32.53 48.27
N ILE A 595 9.86 32.77 48.00
CA ILE A 595 9.26 34.12 47.84
C ILE A 595 9.14 34.88 49.18
N THR A 596 8.89 34.17 50.29
CA THR A 596 8.85 34.75 51.65
C THR A 596 10.22 35.30 52.05
N PRO A 597 10.32 36.41 52.78
CA PRO A 597 11.61 36.85 53.32
C PRO A 597 12.12 35.83 54.38
N PRO A 598 13.45 35.59 54.46
CA PRO A 598 14.02 34.78 55.54
C PRO A 598 13.82 35.44 56.92
N GLU A 599 13.84 34.65 57.99
CA GLU A 599 13.78 35.17 59.37
C GLU A 599 15.11 35.85 59.78
N ASP A 600 16.23 35.33 59.28
CA ASP A 600 17.56 35.96 59.38
C ASP A 600 17.74 37.05 58.31
N GLU A 601 18.27 38.23 58.68
CA GLU A 601 18.62 39.28 57.70
C GLU A 601 19.80 38.87 56.79
N VAL A 602 19.49 38.37 55.59
CA VAL A 602 20.47 38.05 54.55
C VAL A 602 20.86 39.31 53.77
N ALA A 603 21.93 39.97 54.21
CA ALA A 603 22.51 41.11 53.49
C ALA A 603 23.08 40.68 52.12
N LEU A 604 22.56 41.27 51.04
CA LEU A 604 23.03 41.03 49.67
C LEU A 604 24.47 41.56 49.48
N GLN A 605 25.35 40.69 48.96
CA GLN A 605 26.76 40.95 48.67
C GLN A 605 27.06 40.66 47.19
N HIS A 606 28.15 41.20 46.65
CA HIS A 606 28.59 40.82 45.31
C HIS A 606 29.13 39.39 45.30
N ALA A 607 28.83 38.60 44.27
CA ALA A 607 29.15 37.16 44.23
C ALA A 607 30.65 36.83 44.48
N SER A 608 31.57 37.75 44.14
CA SER A 608 33.00 37.60 44.44
C SER A 608 33.34 37.55 45.93
N GLU A 609 32.52 38.15 46.80
CA GLU A 609 32.77 38.21 48.24
C GLU A 609 32.61 36.83 48.89
N ILE A 610 31.71 35.99 48.37
CA ILE A 610 31.51 34.60 48.78
C ILE A 610 32.81 33.79 48.58
N PHE A 611 33.44 33.89 47.41
CA PHE A 611 34.71 33.21 47.13
C PHE A 611 35.87 33.70 48.01
N ASN A 612 35.78 34.92 48.56
CA ASN A 612 36.76 35.48 49.50
C ASN A 612 36.47 35.15 50.97
N ALA A 613 35.34 34.51 51.30
CA ALA A 613 34.93 34.23 52.68
C ALA A 613 35.48 32.92 53.28
N TYR A 614 36.45 32.27 52.61
CA TYR A 614 37.18 31.13 53.16
C TYR A 614 38.22 31.57 54.20
N VAL A 615 38.19 30.95 55.38
CA VAL A 615 39.08 31.19 56.52
C VAL A 615 39.81 29.91 56.93
N LEU A 616 40.99 30.06 57.53
CA LEU A 616 41.77 28.94 58.06
C LEU A 616 41.51 28.80 59.56
N GLU A 617 40.76 27.78 59.94
CA GLU A 617 40.48 27.43 61.34
C GLU A 617 41.43 26.34 61.84
N ARG A 618 41.50 26.16 63.16
CA ARG A 618 42.16 25.00 63.78
C ARG A 618 41.14 24.14 64.51
N ARG A 619 40.85 22.96 63.98
CA ARG A 619 39.88 22.00 64.55
C ARG A 619 40.66 20.84 65.18
N GLY A 620 40.81 20.90 66.50
CA GLY A 620 41.68 19.99 67.25
C GLY A 620 43.15 20.16 66.89
N THR A 621 43.80 19.08 66.43
CA THR A 621 45.20 19.09 66.04
C THR A 621 45.46 19.65 64.64
N PHE A 622 44.45 19.68 63.75
CA PHE A 622 44.61 20.01 62.33
C PHE A 622 44.11 21.42 62.00
N ASN A 623 44.76 22.05 61.01
CA ASN A 623 44.25 23.26 60.38
C ASN A 623 43.30 22.87 59.24
N VAL A 624 42.15 23.54 59.13
CA VAL A 624 41.08 23.23 58.18
C VAL A 624 40.62 24.53 57.53
N VAL A 625 40.51 24.55 56.20
CA VAL A 625 39.89 25.67 55.47
C VAL A 625 38.37 25.51 55.53
N VAL A 626 37.67 26.53 56.00
CA VAL A 626 36.22 26.54 56.20
C VAL A 626 35.64 27.84 55.64
N HIS A 627 34.45 27.80 55.06
CA HIS A 627 33.74 29.01 54.66
C HIS A 627 33.12 29.69 55.89
N ARG A 628 33.48 30.94 56.19
CA ARG A 628 33.11 31.67 57.41
C ARG A 628 31.59 31.67 57.65
N ASP A 629 30.80 31.95 56.62
CA ASP A 629 29.35 32.09 56.72
C ASP A 629 28.58 30.75 56.51
N LYS A 630 29.26 29.60 56.62
CA LYS A 630 28.67 28.26 56.42
C LYS A 630 27.45 27.99 57.30
N GLU A 631 27.48 28.44 58.55
CA GLU A 631 26.40 28.16 59.52
C GLU A 631 25.13 28.98 59.21
N LYS A 632 25.27 30.22 58.71
CA LYS A 632 24.15 31.03 58.19
C LYS A 632 23.49 30.37 56.97
N LEU A 633 24.32 29.91 56.01
CA LEU A 633 23.81 29.20 54.84
C LEU A 633 23.10 27.89 55.24
N ALA A 634 23.54 27.20 56.30
CA ALA A 634 22.86 26.02 56.83
C ALA A 634 21.54 26.35 57.56
N ALA A 635 21.43 27.51 58.21
CA ALA A 635 20.18 28.00 58.80
C ALA A 635 19.16 28.37 57.70
N TRP A 636 19.56 29.19 56.72
CA TRP A 636 18.73 29.57 55.58
C TRP A 636 18.19 28.36 54.80
N ASN A 637 19.05 27.39 54.48
CA ASN A 637 18.61 26.15 53.80
C ASN A 637 17.62 25.35 54.64
N ARG A 638 17.75 25.36 55.98
CA ARG A 638 16.79 24.69 56.88
C ARG A 638 15.43 25.40 56.85
N GLN A 639 15.40 26.73 56.95
CA GLN A 639 14.16 27.50 56.85
C GLN A 639 13.44 27.19 55.52
N ARG A 640 14.15 27.22 54.38
CA ARG A 640 13.54 26.91 53.07
C ARG A 640 13.05 25.47 52.95
N GLN A 641 13.68 24.52 53.64
CA GLN A 641 13.19 23.14 53.72
C GLN A 641 11.92 23.05 54.58
N GLU A 642 11.87 23.76 55.71
CA GLU A 642 10.69 23.82 56.59
C GLU A 642 9.50 24.50 55.87
N GLU A 643 9.74 25.57 55.11
CA GLU A 643 8.72 26.23 54.26
C GLU A 643 8.25 25.34 53.09
N TYR A 644 9.16 24.61 52.43
CA TYR A 644 8.80 23.61 51.43
C TYR A 644 7.93 22.48 52.03
N HIS A 645 8.27 22.00 53.23
CA HIS A 645 7.47 21.01 53.95
C HIS A 645 6.09 21.57 54.34
N ALA A 646 6.00 22.82 54.80
CA ALA A 646 4.73 23.49 55.10
C ALA A 646 3.84 23.65 53.85
N TYR A 647 4.41 24.12 52.73
CA TYR A 647 3.70 24.21 51.44
C TYR A 647 3.22 22.83 50.96
N ARG A 648 4.05 21.79 51.07
CA ARG A 648 3.66 20.41 50.73
C ARG A 648 2.55 19.87 51.65
N SER A 649 2.59 20.15 52.96
CA SER A 649 1.50 19.75 53.87
C SER A 649 0.21 20.52 53.60
N LEU A 650 0.30 21.80 53.21
CA LEU A 650 -0.86 22.62 52.86
C LEU A 650 -1.55 22.11 51.58
N ARG A 651 -0.79 21.60 50.60
CA ARG A 651 -1.37 20.91 49.43
C ARG A 651 -2.07 19.59 49.76
N ALA A 652 -1.68 18.92 50.85
CA ALA A 652 -2.35 17.72 51.35
C ALA A 652 -3.52 18.00 52.32
N ALA A 653 -3.77 19.27 52.68
CA ALA A 653 -4.90 19.66 53.51
C ALA A 653 -6.26 19.34 52.85
N PRO A 654 -7.37 19.23 53.61
CA PRO A 654 -8.68 18.95 53.02
C PRO A 654 -9.12 20.08 52.07
N HIS A 655 -9.29 19.77 50.78
CA HIS A 655 -9.75 20.70 49.75
C HIS A 655 -11.25 20.48 49.48
N PRO A 656 -12.15 21.37 49.95
CA PRO A 656 -13.56 21.34 49.54
C PRO A 656 -13.72 21.96 48.14
N ARG A 657 -14.29 21.21 47.19
CA ARG A 657 -14.58 21.67 45.83
C ARG A 657 -15.94 21.17 45.35
N HIS A 658 -16.50 21.88 44.38
CA HIS A 658 -17.67 21.40 43.65
C HIS A 658 -17.20 20.49 42.50
N VAL A 659 -17.86 19.37 42.28
CA VAL A 659 -17.44 18.34 41.31
C VAL A 659 -18.49 18.22 40.22
N TYR A 660 -18.07 18.41 38.97
CA TYR A 660 -18.81 18.03 37.78
C TYR A 660 -18.20 16.76 37.18
N ALA A 661 -19.04 15.74 36.96
CA ALA A 661 -18.63 14.48 36.33
C ALA A 661 -19.50 14.22 35.09
N ARG A 662 -18.90 14.24 33.90
CA ARG A 662 -19.55 13.87 32.63
C ARG A 662 -19.32 12.39 32.33
N LEU A 663 -20.38 11.64 32.07
CA LEU A 663 -20.25 10.26 31.59
C LEU A 663 -19.88 10.28 30.09
N GLU A 664 -18.84 9.56 29.68
CA GLU A 664 -18.45 9.48 28.27
C GLU A 664 -19.34 8.50 27.48
N GLY A 665 -19.95 8.98 26.40
CA GLY A 665 -20.80 8.23 25.47
C GLY A 665 -21.98 9.06 24.95
N CYS A 666 -22.87 8.43 24.20
CA CYS A 666 -24.06 9.07 23.61
C CYS A 666 -25.13 9.50 24.63
N GLU A 667 -25.06 8.98 25.86
CA GLU A 667 -25.98 9.34 26.93
C GLU A 667 -25.45 10.57 27.68
N GLY A 668 -25.98 11.75 27.37
CA GLY A 668 -25.52 13.06 27.88
C GLY A 668 -25.80 13.32 29.37
N LYS A 669 -25.37 12.42 30.27
CA LYS A 669 -25.48 12.58 31.72
C LYS A 669 -24.32 13.39 32.29
N LEU A 670 -24.68 14.41 33.07
CA LEU A 670 -23.78 15.22 33.88
C LEU A 670 -24.22 15.14 35.35
N VAL A 671 -23.31 14.77 36.23
CA VAL A 671 -23.50 14.74 37.69
C VAL A 671 -22.81 15.96 38.33
N SER A 672 -23.38 16.45 39.43
CA SER A 672 -22.95 17.63 40.19
C SER A 672 -23.10 17.37 41.69
N PHE A 673 -22.03 17.55 42.48
CA PHE A 673 -22.06 17.47 43.95
C PHE A 673 -20.88 18.21 44.61
N ASP A 674 -21.00 18.57 45.89
CA ASP A 674 -19.87 19.01 46.71
C ASP A 674 -19.05 17.81 47.20
N PHE A 675 -17.72 17.89 47.15
CA PHE A 675 -16.80 16.88 47.67
C PHE A 675 -15.66 17.49 48.48
N VAL A 676 -15.15 16.77 49.47
CA VAL A 676 -14.00 17.18 50.28
C VAL A 676 -12.86 16.20 50.06
N PHE A 677 -11.91 16.59 49.21
CA PHE A 677 -10.72 15.81 48.90
C PHE A 677 -9.79 15.82 50.12
N SER A 678 -9.48 14.65 50.69
CA SER A 678 -8.64 14.55 51.89
C SER A 678 -7.75 13.31 51.84
N LEU A 679 -6.44 13.53 51.84
CA LEU A 679 -5.42 12.49 51.94
C LEU A 679 -5.29 12.02 53.40
N GLN A 680 -5.98 10.94 53.74
CA GLN A 680 -5.75 10.25 55.01
C GLN A 680 -4.49 9.39 54.92
N GLU A 681 -3.37 9.88 55.44
CA GLU A 681 -2.26 9.00 55.81
C GLU A 681 -2.76 7.99 56.85
N LYS A 682 -2.97 6.73 56.43
CA LYS A 682 -3.12 5.62 57.37
C LYS A 682 -1.86 5.56 58.23
N GLN A 683 -1.99 5.86 59.52
CA GLN A 683 -0.91 5.64 60.48
C GLN A 683 -0.44 4.19 60.36
N LYS A 684 0.88 3.98 60.31
CA LYS A 684 1.48 2.65 60.15
C LYS A 684 1.22 1.81 61.40
N ASP A 685 0.14 1.06 61.41
CA ASP A 685 -0.10 -0.02 62.37
C ASP A 685 1.05 -1.04 62.27
N GLN A 686 1.93 -1.06 63.29
CA GLN A 686 3.14 -1.89 63.30
C GLN A 686 2.86 -3.35 63.64
N ARG A 687 1.89 -3.99 62.94
CA ARG A 687 1.52 -5.40 63.12
C ARG A 687 1.12 -6.06 61.79
N GLY A 688 2.12 -6.54 61.06
CA GLY A 688 1.90 -7.25 59.80
C GLY A 688 3.18 -7.41 58.98
N GLY A 689 4.15 -8.16 59.50
CA GLY A 689 5.38 -8.44 58.76
C GLY A 689 5.17 -9.54 57.73
N ASN A 690 4.92 -9.17 56.48
CA ASN A 690 5.17 -10.03 55.31
C ASN A 690 5.81 -9.21 54.20
N LYS A 691 6.72 -9.83 53.44
CA LYS A 691 7.45 -9.18 52.34
C LYS A 691 6.99 -9.78 51.01
N GLU A 692 6.33 -8.97 50.20
CA GLU A 692 6.48 -8.99 48.74
C GLU A 692 6.24 -7.57 48.23
N GLY A 693 6.92 -7.21 47.14
CA GLY A 693 7.26 -5.82 46.85
C GLY A 693 6.48 -5.21 45.69
N GLU A 694 5.31 -4.64 46.00
CA GLU A 694 4.67 -3.63 45.15
C GLU A 694 4.51 -2.35 45.97
N GLU A 695 4.68 -1.19 45.34
CA GLU A 695 4.44 0.10 45.98
C GLU A 695 2.94 0.28 46.16
N LEU A 696 2.46 0.22 47.41
CA LEU A 696 1.06 0.48 47.78
C LEU A 696 0.68 1.93 47.44
N GLN A 697 0.25 2.14 46.20
CA GLN A 697 -0.25 3.41 45.70
C GLN A 697 -1.43 3.88 46.55
N GLN A 698 -1.42 5.16 46.91
CA GLN A 698 -2.52 5.76 47.66
C GLN A 698 -3.62 6.13 46.67
N THR A 699 -4.72 5.36 46.71
CA THR A 699 -5.93 5.54 45.87
C THR A 699 -7.18 5.82 46.71
N ALA A 700 -7.06 5.94 48.04
CA ALA A 700 -8.20 5.93 48.95
C ALA A 700 -9.14 7.13 48.74
N CYS A 701 -8.63 8.28 48.31
CA CYS A 701 -9.45 9.44 47.96
C CYS A 701 -10.09 9.28 46.56
N LEU A 702 -9.33 8.77 45.58
CA LEU A 702 -9.80 8.47 44.23
C LEU A 702 -10.93 7.42 44.26
N ASP A 703 -10.79 6.36 45.06
CA ASP A 703 -11.79 5.29 45.19
C ASP A 703 -13.05 5.77 45.93
N ALA A 704 -12.91 6.70 46.88
CA ALA A 704 -14.06 7.35 47.52
C ALA A 704 -14.82 8.23 46.51
N LEU A 705 -14.10 9.00 45.68
CA LEU A 705 -14.67 9.79 44.60
C LEU A 705 -15.36 8.91 43.55
N LYS A 706 -14.70 7.83 43.08
CA LYS A 706 -15.28 6.88 42.10
C LYS A 706 -16.61 6.31 42.59
N ARG A 707 -16.69 5.85 43.84
CA ARG A 707 -17.95 5.38 44.44
C ARG A 707 -19.01 6.49 44.43
N GLN A 708 -18.71 7.69 44.95
CA GLN A 708 -19.68 8.78 44.98
C GLN A 708 -20.17 9.21 43.58
N VAL A 709 -19.31 9.14 42.56
CA VAL A 709 -19.68 9.33 41.14
C VAL A 709 -20.64 8.22 40.67
N LEU A 710 -20.33 6.94 40.93
CA LEU A 710 -21.17 5.79 40.56
C LEU A 710 -22.54 5.83 41.24
N THR A 711 -22.58 6.06 42.56
CA THR A 711 -23.82 6.22 43.32
C THR A 711 -24.67 7.37 42.75
N SER A 712 -24.04 8.48 42.36
CA SER A 712 -24.74 9.64 41.77
C SER A 712 -25.27 9.40 40.36
N PHE A 713 -24.67 8.50 39.59
CA PHE A 713 -25.21 8.02 38.30
C PHE A 713 -26.24 6.88 38.45
N GLY A 714 -26.48 6.38 39.67
CA GLY A 714 -27.34 5.21 39.92
C GLY A 714 -26.73 3.88 39.43
N MET A 715 -25.40 3.79 39.39
CA MET A 715 -24.65 2.60 38.97
C MET A 715 -24.13 1.81 40.18
N PRO A 716 -23.82 0.50 40.03
CA PRO A 716 -23.19 -0.28 41.09
C PRO A 716 -21.79 0.26 41.46
N ASP A 717 -21.47 0.30 42.75
CA ASP A 717 -20.19 0.81 43.27
C ASP A 717 -18.97 -0.03 42.83
N ASP A 718 -19.17 -1.29 42.46
CA ASP A 718 -18.13 -2.22 41.97
C ASP A 718 -17.78 -2.02 40.48
N ARG A 719 -18.39 -1.05 39.80
CA ARG A 719 -18.19 -0.84 38.35
C ARG A 719 -16.83 -0.22 38.07
N ASP A 720 -16.03 -0.88 37.23
CA ASP A 720 -14.76 -0.32 36.76
C ASP A 720 -14.96 0.91 35.87
N ILE A 721 -14.40 2.03 36.32
CA ILE A 721 -14.42 3.34 35.67
C ILE A 721 -13.05 4.02 35.78
N GLU A 722 -12.69 4.72 34.72
CA GLU A 722 -11.51 5.57 34.64
C GLU A 722 -11.94 7.04 34.77
N LEU A 723 -11.34 7.76 35.72
CA LEU A 723 -11.54 9.19 35.88
C LEU A 723 -10.46 9.94 35.10
N GLY A 724 -10.90 10.88 34.27
CA GLY A 724 -10.01 11.78 33.55
C GLY A 724 -10.28 13.24 33.87
N TRP A 725 -9.22 14.05 33.84
CA TRP A 725 -9.32 15.50 33.89
C TRP A 725 -9.81 16.03 32.54
N TYR A 726 -10.78 16.95 32.56
CA TYR A 726 -11.13 17.79 31.42
C TYR A 726 -10.46 19.16 31.60
N LEU A 727 -9.47 19.48 30.77
CA LEU A 727 -8.61 20.64 30.99
C LEU A 727 -9.27 21.95 30.53
N PRO A 728 -8.93 23.10 31.14
CA PRO A 728 -9.22 24.43 30.60
C PRO A 728 -8.78 24.67 29.15
N THR A 729 -7.81 23.91 28.65
CA THR A 729 -7.31 23.94 27.27
C THR A 729 -8.09 23.03 26.30
N LEU A 730 -9.16 22.39 26.78
CA LEU A 730 -9.97 21.37 26.08
C LEU A 730 -9.24 20.03 25.81
N ASP A 731 -8.00 19.88 26.28
CA ASP A 731 -7.30 18.59 26.34
C ASP A 731 -7.91 17.68 27.43
N THR A 732 -7.51 16.40 27.43
CA THR A 732 -7.91 15.42 28.44
C THR A 732 -6.73 14.57 28.92
N CYS A 733 -6.69 14.23 30.21
CA CYS A 733 -5.68 13.36 30.84
C CYS A 733 -6.36 12.25 31.68
N PRO A 734 -5.77 11.05 31.83
CA PRO A 734 -6.18 10.09 32.85
C PRO A 734 -5.73 10.53 34.25
N ILE A 735 -6.29 9.91 35.30
CA ILE A 735 -5.89 10.09 36.71
C ILE A 735 -5.80 8.71 37.37
N HIS A 736 -4.61 8.31 37.82
CA HIS A 736 -4.35 6.96 38.33
C HIS A 736 -4.20 6.88 39.86
N ASN A 737 -3.76 7.95 40.53
CA ASN A 737 -3.49 7.95 41.98
C ASN A 737 -3.85 9.27 42.69
N ASP A 738 -3.91 9.24 44.03
CA ASP A 738 -4.28 10.41 44.84
C ASP A 738 -3.24 11.57 44.76
N VAL A 739 -2.00 11.28 44.35
CA VAL A 739 -0.93 12.30 44.23
C VAL A 739 -1.14 13.13 42.97
N GLU A 740 -1.41 12.50 41.83
CA GLU A 740 -1.85 13.17 40.60
C GLU A 740 -3.12 13.99 40.83
N LEU A 741 -4.11 13.41 41.53
CA LEU A 741 -5.34 14.11 41.90
C LEU A 741 -5.04 15.38 42.72
N MET A 742 -4.14 15.31 43.71
CA MET A 742 -3.70 16.49 44.49
C MET A 742 -2.89 17.50 43.64
N GLN A 743 -2.12 17.05 42.65
CA GLN A 743 -1.43 17.96 41.72
C GLN A 743 -2.43 18.74 40.87
N LEU A 744 -3.40 18.04 40.28
CA LEU A 744 -4.51 18.56 39.49
C LEU A 744 -5.39 19.55 40.30
N LEU A 745 -5.74 19.21 41.54
CA LEU A 745 -6.56 20.06 42.42
C LEU A 745 -5.90 21.39 42.78
N HIS A 746 -4.56 21.42 42.76
CA HIS A 746 -3.76 22.63 42.97
C HIS A 746 -3.48 23.39 41.65
N ALA A 747 -3.33 22.67 40.54
CA ALA A 747 -3.04 23.26 39.24
C ALA A 747 -4.25 23.94 38.61
N ASP A 748 -5.44 23.34 38.69
CA ASP A 748 -6.67 23.87 38.10
C ASP A 748 -7.47 24.70 39.11
N PRO A 749 -7.57 26.04 38.99
CA PRO A 749 -8.39 26.85 39.89
C PRO A 749 -9.90 26.58 39.75
N GLY A 750 -10.33 25.93 38.65
CA GLY A 750 -11.73 25.86 38.25
C GLY A 750 -12.14 27.07 37.42
N ILE A 751 -12.90 26.84 36.35
CA ILE A 751 -13.57 27.88 35.56
C ILE A 751 -15.06 27.84 35.90
N GLU A 752 -15.65 28.97 36.25
CA GLU A 752 -17.07 29.10 36.60
C GLU A 752 -17.69 30.29 35.86
N ASP A 753 -18.97 30.20 35.42
CA ASP A 753 -19.76 31.40 35.17
C ASP A 753 -20.26 31.91 36.54
N PRO A 754 -19.82 33.08 37.04
CA PRO A 754 -20.19 33.55 38.39
C PRO A 754 -21.69 33.80 38.58
N LYS A 755 -22.52 33.66 37.54
CA LYS A 755 -23.98 33.57 37.65
C LYS A 755 -24.47 32.27 38.29
N ALA A 756 -23.67 31.20 38.28
CA ALA A 756 -24.03 29.90 38.87
C ALA A 756 -23.99 29.91 40.40
N GLN A 757 -23.17 30.78 41.00
CA GLN A 757 -23.05 30.97 42.46
C GLN A 757 -22.71 29.68 43.22
N LEU A 758 -21.70 28.94 42.74
CA LEU A 758 -21.25 27.73 43.42
C LEU A 758 -20.61 28.06 44.77
N LYS A 759 -20.78 27.14 45.73
CA LYS A 759 -20.28 27.28 47.10
C LYS A 759 -18.76 27.09 47.20
N TYR A 760 -18.18 26.31 46.30
CA TYR A 760 -16.76 25.99 46.21
C TYR A 760 -16.32 25.93 44.74
N PRO A 761 -15.04 26.18 44.41
CA PRO A 761 -14.58 26.19 43.02
C PRO A 761 -14.85 24.86 42.30
N PRO A 762 -15.45 24.89 41.10
CA PRO A 762 -15.78 23.68 40.35
C PRO A 762 -14.52 22.95 39.85
N ILE A 763 -14.64 21.66 39.59
CA ILE A 763 -13.69 20.88 38.81
C ILE A 763 -14.41 19.93 37.86
N TYR A 764 -13.82 19.68 36.70
CA TYR A 764 -14.44 18.95 35.58
C TYR A 764 -13.73 17.62 35.33
N PHE A 765 -14.44 16.53 35.58
CA PHE A 765 -14.01 15.18 35.24
C PHE A 765 -14.84 14.61 34.08
N ILE A 766 -14.16 13.83 33.24
CA ILE A 766 -14.79 12.86 32.34
C ILE A 766 -14.67 11.47 32.94
N VAL A 767 -15.72 10.66 32.76
CA VAL A 767 -15.83 9.31 33.33
C VAL A 767 -15.93 8.31 32.18
N LYS A 768 -14.83 7.59 31.93
CA LYS A 768 -14.79 6.52 30.93
C LYS A 768 -15.21 5.20 31.57
N ARG A 769 -15.88 4.36 30.78
CA ARG A 769 -16.38 3.04 31.18
C ARG A 769 -15.49 1.96 30.58
N ASN A 770 -14.86 1.16 31.43
CA ASN A 770 -13.94 0.09 31.00
C ASN A 770 -14.70 -1.19 30.56
N SER A 771 -15.98 -1.27 30.92
CA SER A 771 -16.93 -2.25 30.40
C SER A 771 -18.24 -1.57 29.99
N LEU A 772 -18.77 -1.91 28.81
CA LEU A 772 -20.13 -1.57 28.40
C LEU A 772 -21.09 -2.72 28.68
N TYR A 773 -22.32 -2.39 29.06
CA TYR A 773 -23.44 -3.32 29.17
C TYR A 773 -24.27 -3.33 27.89
N PHE A 774 -24.97 -4.44 27.61
CA PHE A 774 -25.83 -4.60 26.43
C PHE A 774 -26.89 -3.47 26.32
N SER A 775 -27.50 -3.06 27.44
CA SER A 775 -28.44 -1.93 27.46
C SER A 775 -27.81 -0.58 27.07
N GLU A 776 -26.54 -0.36 27.41
CA GLU A 776 -25.81 0.86 27.06
C GLU A 776 -25.35 0.86 25.59
N TRP A 777 -24.99 -0.32 25.07
CA TRP A 777 -24.70 -0.52 23.64
C TRP A 777 -25.97 -0.29 22.81
N ALA A 778 -27.10 -0.87 23.21
CA ALA A 778 -28.38 -0.68 22.53
C ALA A 778 -28.82 0.79 22.54
N TYR A 779 -28.66 1.50 23.67
CA TYR A 779 -28.89 2.94 23.74
C TYR A 779 -28.01 3.72 22.75
N ALA A 780 -26.70 3.44 22.69
CA ALA A 780 -25.78 4.12 21.78
C ALA A 780 -26.13 3.87 20.30
N VAL A 781 -26.46 2.62 19.96
CA VAL A 781 -26.87 2.23 18.60
C VAL A 781 -28.21 2.88 18.20
N LYS A 782 -29.21 2.87 19.09
CA LYS A 782 -30.49 3.56 18.87
C LYS A 782 -30.31 5.07 18.71
N HIS A 783 -29.46 5.69 19.53
CA HIS A 783 -29.09 7.10 19.40
C HIS A 783 -28.50 7.41 18.02
N GLN A 784 -27.59 6.55 17.55
CA GLN A 784 -26.96 6.67 16.23
C GLN A 784 -27.95 6.45 15.06
N LEU A 785 -28.93 5.55 15.20
CA LEU A 785 -30.00 5.40 14.20
C LEU A 785 -30.92 6.63 14.16
N LEU A 786 -31.34 7.15 15.31
CA LEU A 786 -32.24 8.31 15.39
C LEU A 786 -31.58 9.64 14.92
N LEU A 787 -30.25 9.74 14.93
CA LEU A 787 -29.48 10.89 14.42
C LEU A 787 -29.51 11.01 12.88
N GLN A 788 -29.63 9.89 12.17
CA GLN A 788 -29.46 9.77 10.71
C GLN A 788 -30.77 10.03 9.94
N SER A 789 -30.69 10.04 8.60
CA SER A 789 -31.85 10.32 7.74
C SER A 789 -32.85 9.15 7.75
N PRO A 790 -34.10 9.36 8.20
CA PRO A 790 -35.11 8.31 8.28
C PRO A 790 -35.41 7.62 6.95
N PHE A 791 -35.45 8.38 5.86
CA PHE A 791 -35.72 7.86 4.53
C PHE A 791 -34.55 6.99 4.03
N ALA A 792 -33.31 7.45 4.26
CA ALA A 792 -32.12 6.74 3.82
C ALA A 792 -31.89 5.43 4.58
N LEU A 793 -32.20 5.39 5.89
CA LEU A 793 -32.17 4.15 6.68
C LEU A 793 -33.14 3.11 6.12
N ARG A 794 -34.39 3.49 5.83
CA ARG A 794 -35.36 2.57 5.24
C ARG A 794 -34.95 2.14 3.82
N ALA A 795 -34.47 3.06 2.99
CA ALA A 795 -33.96 2.74 1.66
C ALA A 795 -32.76 1.76 1.69
N ALA A 796 -31.83 1.93 2.63
CA ALA A 796 -30.66 1.05 2.77
C ALA A 796 -31.04 -0.35 3.27
N TYR A 797 -32.04 -0.45 4.16
CA TYR A 797 -32.61 -1.73 4.59
C TYR A 797 -33.24 -2.51 3.43
N GLU A 798 -34.11 -1.86 2.64
CA GLU A 798 -34.77 -2.49 1.48
C GLU A 798 -33.75 -2.88 0.40
N MET A 799 -32.73 -2.05 0.16
CA MET A 799 -31.63 -2.36 -0.75
C MET A 799 -30.82 -3.60 -0.33
N LEU A 800 -30.58 -3.78 0.98
CA LEU A 800 -29.93 -4.97 1.51
C LEU A 800 -30.79 -6.22 1.29
N LEU A 801 -32.10 -6.14 1.54
CA LEU A 801 -33.02 -7.26 1.27
C LEU A 801 -33.08 -7.60 -0.22
N GLU A 802 -33.13 -6.60 -1.10
CA GLU A 802 -33.15 -6.81 -2.55
C GLU A 802 -31.87 -7.51 -3.06
N VAL A 803 -30.69 -7.08 -2.58
CA VAL A 803 -29.40 -7.71 -2.93
C VAL A 803 -29.23 -9.11 -2.31
N ARG A 804 -29.84 -9.37 -1.16
CA ARG A 804 -29.83 -10.68 -0.47
C ARG A 804 -30.79 -11.70 -1.10
N GLY A 805 -31.90 -11.24 -1.67
CA GLY A 805 -32.95 -12.14 -2.18
C GLY A 805 -33.56 -12.98 -1.05
N ASP A 806 -33.60 -14.31 -1.22
CA ASP A 806 -34.04 -15.25 -0.18
C ASP A 806 -32.89 -15.69 0.77
N GLY A 807 -31.68 -15.15 0.61
CA GLY A 807 -30.50 -15.50 1.40
C GLY A 807 -29.82 -16.81 0.99
N SER A 808 -30.34 -17.55 0.00
CA SER A 808 -29.64 -18.69 -0.59
C SER A 808 -28.46 -18.25 -1.47
N ALA A 809 -27.45 -19.12 -1.59
CA ALA A 809 -26.21 -18.81 -2.30
C ALA A 809 -26.39 -18.44 -3.79
N GLU A 810 -27.50 -18.86 -4.41
CA GLU A 810 -27.84 -18.60 -5.82
C GLU A 810 -28.63 -17.30 -6.02
N ARG A 811 -29.31 -16.80 -4.97
CA ARG A 811 -30.18 -15.60 -5.06
C ARG A 811 -29.50 -14.31 -4.62
N VAL A 812 -28.39 -14.38 -3.90
CA VAL A 812 -27.57 -13.19 -3.60
C VAL A 812 -26.98 -12.64 -4.89
N MET A 813 -27.26 -11.38 -5.21
CA MET A 813 -26.91 -10.79 -6.50
C MET A 813 -25.39 -10.88 -6.79
N PRO A 814 -24.97 -11.15 -8.04
CA PRO A 814 -23.58 -11.02 -8.47
C PRO A 814 -23.14 -9.55 -8.42
N LEU A 815 -21.82 -9.29 -8.47
CA LEU A 815 -21.26 -7.94 -8.31
C LEU A 815 -21.81 -6.93 -9.34
N ALA A 816 -21.98 -7.34 -10.60
CA ALA A 816 -22.49 -6.47 -11.65
C ALA A 816 -23.94 -6.00 -11.39
N GLU A 817 -24.79 -6.89 -10.87
CA GLU A 817 -26.18 -6.58 -10.49
C GLU A 817 -26.22 -5.82 -9.16
N SER A 818 -25.39 -6.19 -8.19
CA SER A 818 -25.28 -5.47 -6.91
C SER A 818 -24.93 -3.99 -7.11
N LEU A 819 -23.95 -3.68 -7.96
CA LEU A 819 -23.60 -2.30 -8.32
C LEU A 819 -24.71 -1.60 -9.13
N ALA A 820 -25.50 -2.33 -9.93
CA ALA A 820 -26.65 -1.78 -10.65
C ALA A 820 -27.82 -1.46 -9.70
N THR A 821 -28.06 -2.30 -8.69
CA THR A 821 -29.07 -2.10 -7.64
C THR A 821 -28.65 -0.96 -6.71
N GLU A 822 -27.41 -0.93 -6.20
CA GLU A 822 -26.91 0.22 -5.44
C GLU A 822 -26.97 1.52 -6.27
N PHE A 823 -26.67 1.46 -7.58
CA PHE A 823 -26.83 2.59 -8.51
C PHE A 823 -28.28 3.08 -8.62
N LYS A 824 -29.24 2.15 -8.67
CA LYS A 824 -30.69 2.45 -8.68
C LYS A 824 -31.11 3.23 -7.43
N TYR A 825 -30.73 2.77 -6.25
CA TYR A 825 -31.08 3.45 -5.00
C TYR A 825 -30.37 4.80 -4.86
N ILE A 826 -29.04 4.87 -5.06
CA ILE A 826 -28.33 6.14 -4.89
C ILE A 826 -28.80 7.19 -5.91
N SER A 827 -29.01 6.83 -7.18
CA SER A 827 -29.53 7.75 -8.20
C SER A 827 -30.88 8.36 -7.83
N ARG A 828 -31.76 7.59 -7.15
CA ARG A 828 -33.05 8.07 -6.64
C ARG A 828 -32.90 8.98 -5.43
N LEU A 829 -32.05 8.62 -4.46
CA LEU A 829 -31.89 9.41 -3.24
C LEU A 829 -31.11 10.71 -3.47
N LEU A 830 -30.16 10.75 -4.40
CA LEU A 830 -29.41 11.96 -4.77
C LEU A 830 -30.31 13.09 -5.30
N ARG A 831 -31.52 12.78 -5.80
CA ARG A 831 -32.51 13.79 -6.22
C ARG A 831 -33.22 14.47 -5.04
N ARG A 832 -33.13 13.92 -3.83
CA ARG A 832 -33.83 14.43 -2.64
C ARG A 832 -32.97 15.49 -1.92
N PRO A 833 -33.57 16.58 -1.42
CA PRO A 833 -32.81 17.68 -0.79
C PRO A 833 -32.08 17.26 0.49
N ASP A 834 -32.49 16.17 1.14
CA ASP A 834 -31.80 15.57 2.29
C ASP A 834 -30.29 15.41 2.01
N PHE A 835 -29.88 14.96 0.82
CA PHE A 835 -28.46 14.81 0.50
C PHE A 835 -27.77 16.14 0.17
N TYR A 836 -28.09 16.74 -0.98
CA TYR A 836 -27.29 17.83 -1.57
C TYR A 836 -27.47 19.20 -0.89
N ARG A 837 -28.43 19.34 0.03
CA ARG A 837 -28.66 20.59 0.79
C ARG A 837 -28.32 20.45 2.28
N VAL A 838 -28.32 19.23 2.82
CA VAL A 838 -28.10 18.97 4.26
C VAL A 838 -26.95 17.97 4.45
N GLY A 839 -27.13 16.72 4.02
CA GLY A 839 -26.23 15.60 4.26
C GLY A 839 -24.77 15.85 3.89
N VAL A 840 -24.51 16.40 2.70
CA VAL A 840 -23.16 16.74 2.15
C VAL A 840 -22.40 17.78 2.99
N HIS A 841 -23.03 18.33 4.03
CA HIS A 841 -22.42 19.32 4.93
C HIS A 841 -22.35 18.84 6.38
N THR A 842 -22.86 17.64 6.69
CA THR A 842 -22.88 17.09 8.05
C THR A 842 -21.53 16.56 8.52
N ASP A 843 -20.66 16.09 7.61
CA ASP A 843 -19.33 15.56 7.90
C ASP A 843 -18.20 16.60 7.74
N LYS A 844 -18.55 17.88 7.55
CA LYS A 844 -17.58 18.99 7.56
C LYS A 844 -17.00 19.24 8.96
N SER A 845 -15.70 19.51 9.01
CA SER A 845 -14.96 19.80 10.24
C SER A 845 -15.38 21.13 10.88
N ALA A 846 -15.04 21.29 12.17
CA ALA A 846 -15.45 22.44 12.97
C ALA A 846 -14.85 23.77 12.47
N GLU A 847 -13.59 23.75 12.05
CA GLU A 847 -12.91 24.90 11.47
C GLU A 847 -13.47 25.28 10.09
N ALA A 848 -13.83 24.30 9.25
CA ALA A 848 -14.50 24.58 7.98
C ALA A 848 -15.89 25.22 8.19
N TRP A 849 -16.62 24.79 9.23
CA TRP A 849 -17.88 25.43 9.61
C TRP A 849 -17.71 26.85 10.16
N GLU A 850 -16.63 27.13 10.87
CA GLU A 850 -16.35 28.49 11.38
C GLU A 850 -15.87 29.43 10.26
N GLU A 851 -15.06 28.95 9.31
CA GLU A 851 -14.77 29.67 8.06
C GLU A 851 -16.05 30.00 7.30
N ILE A 852 -16.94 29.03 7.10
CA ILE A 852 -18.25 29.23 6.42
C ILE A 852 -19.11 30.29 7.15
N ARG A 853 -19.12 30.30 8.49
CA ARG A 853 -19.83 31.32 9.29
C ARG A 853 -19.19 32.69 9.16
N GLU A 854 -17.87 32.80 9.24
CA GLU A 854 -17.16 34.06 9.07
C GLU A 854 -17.40 34.63 7.66
N GLU A 855 -17.31 33.79 6.62
CA GLU A 855 -17.57 34.20 5.25
C GLU A 855 -19.02 34.64 5.05
N ARG A 856 -19.99 33.92 5.62
CA ARG A 856 -21.41 34.29 5.58
C ARG A 856 -21.68 35.64 6.27
N GLN A 857 -20.96 35.95 7.35
CA GLN A 857 -21.08 37.24 8.05
C GLN A 857 -20.37 38.40 7.34
N ARG A 858 -19.18 38.18 6.78
CA ARG A 858 -18.32 39.25 6.24
C ARG A 858 -18.45 39.49 4.73
N ASN A 859 -18.77 38.47 3.94
CA ASN A 859 -18.68 38.52 2.47
C ASN A 859 -20.07 38.52 1.81
N LEU A 860 -20.63 39.72 1.57
CA LEU A 860 -21.92 39.88 0.86
C LEU A 860 -21.97 39.15 -0.51
N HIS A 861 -20.84 39.11 -1.22
CA HIS A 861 -20.72 38.42 -2.52
C HIS A 861 -20.75 36.87 -2.42
N LYS A 862 -20.68 36.31 -1.21
CA LYS A 862 -20.84 34.88 -0.92
C LYS A 862 -22.23 34.53 -0.37
N THR A 863 -23.09 35.52 -0.10
CA THR A 863 -24.43 35.31 0.47
C THR A 863 -25.56 35.83 -0.41
N HIS A 864 -25.44 37.03 -0.99
CA HIS A 864 -26.47 37.58 -1.87
C HIS A 864 -26.17 37.25 -3.34
N GLN A 865 -26.97 36.36 -3.93
CA GLN A 865 -26.83 35.86 -5.31
C GLN A 865 -25.39 35.38 -5.66
N PRO A 866 -24.77 34.50 -4.84
CA PRO A 866 -23.40 34.09 -5.04
C PRO A 866 -23.23 33.20 -6.29
N THR A 867 -22.00 33.17 -6.83
CA THR A 867 -21.65 32.33 -8.00
C THR A 867 -21.75 30.83 -7.73
N ARG A 868 -21.61 30.41 -6.47
CA ARG A 868 -21.76 29.04 -5.98
C ARG A 868 -22.53 29.11 -4.65
N PRO A 869 -23.42 28.16 -4.33
CA PRO A 869 -24.07 28.11 -3.02
C PRO A 869 -23.04 27.94 -1.90
N LEU A 870 -23.28 28.61 -0.78
CA LEU A 870 -22.60 28.41 0.49
C LEU A 870 -23.65 27.86 1.47
N PRO A 871 -23.39 26.80 2.25
CA PRO A 871 -24.38 26.27 3.18
C PRO A 871 -24.59 27.21 4.38
N ASP A 872 -25.71 27.04 5.08
CA ASP A 872 -25.96 27.67 6.39
C ASP A 872 -26.01 26.60 7.47
N PHE A 873 -25.30 26.83 8.58
CA PHE A 873 -25.31 25.95 9.73
C PHE A 873 -26.71 25.85 10.35
N GLU A 874 -27.48 26.96 10.34
CA GLU A 874 -28.86 26.99 10.85
C GLU A 874 -29.91 26.55 9.80
N ASP A 875 -29.52 26.16 8.58
CA ASP A 875 -30.39 25.40 7.66
C ASP A 875 -30.09 23.89 7.73
N VAL A 876 -28.81 23.52 7.83
CA VAL A 876 -28.35 22.12 7.89
C VAL A 876 -28.74 21.47 9.22
N PHE A 877 -28.63 22.18 10.35
CA PHE A 877 -28.82 21.61 11.67
C PHE A 877 -30.03 22.17 12.45
N GLU A 878 -30.61 21.32 13.28
CA GLU A 878 -31.54 21.64 14.36
C GLU A 878 -30.83 21.48 15.71
N ARG A 879 -31.03 22.43 16.63
CA ARG A 879 -30.38 22.50 17.95
C ARG A 879 -31.34 21.99 19.04
N ASN A 880 -30.84 21.24 20.03
CA ASN A 880 -31.62 20.70 21.17
C ASN A 880 -32.87 19.91 20.76
N VAL A 881 -32.69 18.88 19.94
CA VAL A 881 -33.79 17.98 19.51
C VAL A 881 -33.97 16.85 20.53
N GLU A 882 -35.21 16.43 20.78
CA GLU A 882 -35.54 15.27 21.62
C GLU A 882 -36.48 14.33 20.86
N ILE A 883 -36.12 13.04 20.79
CA ILE A 883 -36.87 11.98 20.08
C ILE A 883 -36.79 10.70 20.91
N ASP A 884 -37.92 10.09 21.27
CA ASP A 884 -38.03 8.77 21.91
C ASP A 884 -37.10 8.54 23.12
N GLY A 885 -36.92 9.58 23.95
CA GLY A 885 -36.07 9.61 25.15
C GLY A 885 -34.61 10.01 24.90
N HIS A 886 -34.19 10.12 23.63
CA HIS A 886 -32.84 10.55 23.24
C HIS A 886 -32.80 12.06 23.02
N ARG A 887 -31.86 12.75 23.68
CA ARG A 887 -31.62 14.18 23.52
C ARG A 887 -30.36 14.44 22.69
N PHE A 888 -30.52 15.19 21.60
CA PHE A 888 -29.46 15.58 20.67
C PHE A 888 -29.16 17.08 20.83
N LEU A 889 -27.91 17.43 21.15
CA LEU A 889 -27.49 18.84 21.19
C LEU A 889 -27.57 19.49 19.80
N LEU A 890 -27.24 18.71 18.77
CA LEU A 890 -27.28 19.06 17.36
C LEU A 890 -27.72 17.83 16.55
N ARG A 891 -28.66 17.99 15.61
CA ARG A 891 -29.13 16.93 14.69
C ARG A 891 -29.36 17.53 13.29
N PRO A 892 -29.03 16.86 12.18
CA PRO A 892 -29.33 17.39 10.85
C PRO A 892 -30.83 17.46 10.55
N ARG A 893 -31.23 18.36 9.64
CA ARG A 893 -32.64 18.54 9.22
C ARG A 893 -33.01 17.62 8.06
N TRP A 894 -33.62 16.50 8.39
CA TRP A 894 -34.17 15.55 7.42
C TRP A 894 -35.66 15.81 7.13
N SER A 895 -36.10 15.52 5.91
CA SER A 895 -37.49 15.59 5.46
C SER A 895 -37.86 14.30 4.73
N PRO A 896 -38.46 13.29 5.40
CA PRO A 896 -39.10 13.32 6.74
C PRO A 896 -38.13 13.41 7.93
N ARG A 897 -38.62 13.92 9.07
CA ARG A 897 -37.83 14.20 10.29
C ARG A 897 -37.65 12.97 11.17
N THR A 898 -38.67 12.11 11.27
CA THR A 898 -38.67 10.85 12.03
C THR A 898 -38.98 9.63 11.15
N LEU A 899 -38.72 8.42 11.66
CA LEU A 899 -39.00 7.16 10.94
C LEU A 899 -40.49 6.83 10.81
N GLN A 900 -41.32 7.38 11.72
CA GLN A 900 -42.77 7.24 11.69
C GLN A 900 -43.43 8.10 10.59
N GLU A 901 -42.74 9.15 10.12
CA GLU A 901 -43.18 10.02 9.01
C GLU A 901 -42.85 9.46 7.61
N VAL A 902 -42.03 8.39 7.50
CA VAL A 902 -41.64 7.83 6.19
C VAL A 902 -42.80 7.02 5.60
N LEU A 903 -43.33 7.46 4.46
CA LEU A 903 -44.41 6.78 3.76
C LEU A 903 -43.93 5.51 3.05
N ASP A 904 -44.52 4.37 3.38
CA ASP A 904 -44.21 3.06 2.78
C ASP A 904 -44.32 3.05 1.25
N VAL A 905 -45.28 3.81 0.69
CA VAL A 905 -45.50 3.92 -0.75
C VAL A 905 -44.29 4.54 -1.47
N ASP A 906 -43.63 5.52 -0.86
CA ASP A 906 -42.47 6.18 -1.45
C ASP A 906 -41.22 5.28 -1.39
N VAL A 907 -41.12 4.46 -0.35
CA VAL A 907 -40.07 3.43 -0.20
C VAL A 907 -40.30 2.27 -1.20
N MET A 908 -41.54 1.82 -1.38
CA MET A 908 -41.88 0.75 -2.33
C MET A 908 -41.64 1.14 -3.80
N ARG A 909 -41.65 2.43 -4.14
CA ARG A 909 -41.18 2.90 -5.47
C ARG A 909 -39.68 2.70 -5.69
N LEU A 910 -38.87 2.50 -4.64
CA LEU A 910 -37.44 2.24 -4.79
C LEU A 910 -37.13 0.83 -5.31
N HIS A 911 -38.07 -0.12 -5.22
CA HIS A 911 -37.92 -1.48 -5.74
C HIS A 911 -38.04 -1.56 -7.27
N THR A 912 -38.86 -0.72 -7.92
CA THR A 912 -39.10 -0.80 -9.38
C THR A 912 -37.82 -0.62 -10.19
N SER A 913 -37.69 -1.25 -11.36
CA SER A 913 -36.55 -1.00 -12.26
C SER A 913 -36.44 0.48 -12.67
N LEU A 914 -35.23 0.94 -12.99
CA LEU A 914 -35.02 2.31 -13.49
C LEU A 914 -35.75 2.54 -14.82
N ALA A 915 -36.43 3.68 -14.94
CA ALA A 915 -37.25 4.02 -16.10
C ALA A 915 -36.98 5.46 -16.57
N TYR A 916 -36.47 5.61 -17.79
CA TYR A 916 -36.04 6.90 -18.31
C TYR A 916 -37.18 7.94 -18.40
N GLN A 917 -38.43 7.51 -18.55
CA GLN A 917 -39.60 8.41 -18.59
C GLN A 917 -39.87 9.09 -17.23
N ASP A 918 -39.68 8.37 -16.12
CA ASP A 918 -39.93 8.89 -14.77
C ASP A 918 -38.72 9.63 -14.19
N GLU A 919 -37.51 9.17 -14.53
CA GLU A 919 -36.28 9.51 -13.80
C GLU A 919 -35.22 10.25 -14.64
N GLY A 920 -35.31 10.16 -15.98
CA GLY A 920 -34.31 10.70 -16.89
C GLY A 920 -32.92 10.06 -16.81
N ILE A 921 -32.81 8.85 -16.23
CA ILE A 921 -31.55 8.14 -16.00
C ILE A 921 -31.61 6.77 -16.69
N ALA A 922 -30.53 6.40 -17.38
CA ALA A 922 -30.41 5.07 -18.00
C ALA A 922 -29.90 4.04 -16.97
N PRO A 923 -30.35 2.77 -17.01
CA PRO A 923 -29.84 1.73 -16.12
C PRO A 923 -28.33 1.52 -16.27
N LEU A 924 -27.68 1.04 -15.20
CA LEU A 924 -26.25 0.76 -15.20
C LEU A 924 -26.01 -0.74 -15.42
N HIS A 925 -25.37 -1.10 -16.54
CA HIS A 925 -24.78 -2.42 -16.72
C HIS A 925 -23.25 -2.29 -16.76
N VAL A 926 -22.63 -2.47 -15.59
CA VAL A 926 -21.21 -2.13 -15.32
C VAL A 926 -20.21 -2.77 -16.31
N PRO A 927 -20.32 -4.06 -16.69
CA PRO A 927 -19.34 -4.68 -17.58
C PRO A 927 -19.26 -4.01 -18.95
N THR A 928 -20.40 -3.71 -19.56
CA THR A 928 -20.45 -2.99 -20.86
C THR A 928 -20.04 -1.53 -20.71
N GLN A 929 -20.38 -0.85 -19.62
CA GLN A 929 -19.86 0.49 -19.34
C GLN A 929 -18.32 0.49 -19.32
N CYS A 930 -17.72 -0.43 -18.56
CA CYS A 930 -16.27 -0.54 -18.40
C CYS A 930 -15.54 -0.97 -19.69
N ALA A 931 -16.18 -1.75 -20.56
CA ALA A 931 -15.56 -2.28 -21.79
C ALA A 931 -15.85 -1.47 -23.07
N LYS A 932 -16.97 -0.72 -23.12
CA LYS A 932 -17.51 -0.15 -24.36
C LYS A 932 -17.84 1.35 -24.33
N ALA A 933 -17.86 2.03 -23.17
CA ALA A 933 -18.17 3.46 -23.12
C ALA A 933 -17.29 4.30 -24.07
N ASN A 934 -15.98 4.08 -24.05
CA ASN A 934 -15.01 4.77 -24.92
C ASN A 934 -14.97 4.22 -26.37
N ARG A 935 -15.92 3.37 -26.77
CA ARG A 935 -16.00 2.73 -28.10
C ARG A 935 -17.35 2.88 -28.78
N ILE A 936 -18.34 3.48 -28.11
CA ILE A 936 -19.70 3.58 -28.64
C ILE A 936 -19.80 4.54 -29.84
N SER A 937 -18.89 5.53 -29.97
CA SER A 937 -18.80 6.37 -31.17
C SER A 937 -18.38 5.53 -32.38
N ASP A 938 -17.21 4.88 -32.28
CA ASP A 938 -16.64 3.97 -33.29
C ASP A 938 -17.70 2.95 -33.76
N MET A 939 -18.35 2.28 -32.80
CA MET A 939 -19.35 1.24 -33.08
C MET A 939 -20.66 1.75 -33.70
N VAL A 940 -21.04 3.01 -33.48
CA VAL A 940 -22.21 3.63 -34.13
C VAL A 940 -21.85 4.13 -35.53
N GLU A 941 -20.62 4.60 -35.74
CA GLU A 941 -20.11 4.94 -37.09
C GLU A 941 -19.95 3.68 -37.96
N ASP A 942 -19.40 2.58 -37.42
CA ASP A 942 -19.34 1.26 -38.07
C ASP A 942 -20.73 0.72 -38.47
N ALA A 943 -21.77 1.06 -37.69
CA ALA A 943 -23.16 0.69 -37.97
C ALA A 943 -23.85 1.58 -39.02
N GLY A 944 -23.18 2.63 -39.52
CA GLY A 944 -23.75 3.59 -40.46
C GLY A 944 -24.48 4.79 -39.83
N GLY A 945 -24.37 4.97 -38.51
CA GLY A 945 -25.03 6.03 -37.74
C GLY A 945 -26.31 5.57 -37.02
N LEU A 946 -27.13 6.53 -36.59
CA LEU A 946 -28.41 6.28 -35.91
C LEU A 946 -29.59 6.60 -36.84
N GLU A 947 -30.46 5.62 -37.07
CA GLU A 947 -31.74 5.82 -37.77
C GLU A 947 -32.78 6.41 -36.81
N VAL A 948 -33.19 7.67 -37.05
CA VAL A 948 -34.20 8.35 -36.23
C VAL A 948 -35.61 7.98 -36.72
N VAL A 949 -36.14 6.87 -36.20
CA VAL A 949 -37.47 6.36 -36.53
C VAL A 949 -38.55 7.01 -35.64
N PRO A 950 -39.50 7.80 -36.19
CA PRO A 950 -40.57 8.41 -35.40
C PRO A 950 -41.59 7.36 -34.93
N GLY A 951 -42.10 7.50 -33.71
CA GLY A 951 -43.10 6.58 -33.16
C GLY A 951 -42.56 5.22 -32.70
N LEU A 952 -41.24 5.04 -32.64
CA LEU A 952 -40.63 3.81 -32.14
C LEU A 952 -40.91 3.64 -30.63
N GLY A 953 -41.72 2.64 -30.28
CA GLY A 953 -42.18 2.41 -28.91
C GLY A 953 -43.45 3.17 -28.52
N GLU A 954 -44.02 3.99 -29.41
CA GLU A 954 -45.33 4.61 -29.21
C GLU A 954 -46.47 3.64 -29.58
N LEU A 955 -47.62 3.79 -28.90
CA LEU A 955 -48.82 2.99 -29.15
C LEU A 955 -49.91 3.84 -29.83
N ASP A 956 -50.58 3.27 -30.83
CA ASP A 956 -51.83 3.81 -31.38
C ASP A 956 -52.94 3.82 -30.30
N ALA A 957 -54.02 4.56 -30.53
CA ALA A 957 -55.20 4.63 -29.66
C ALA A 957 -55.90 3.27 -29.42
N LYS A 958 -55.48 2.20 -30.10
CA LYS A 958 -55.93 0.81 -29.93
C LYS A 958 -54.97 -0.07 -29.10
N GLY A 959 -53.84 0.48 -28.64
CA GLY A 959 -52.79 -0.25 -27.91
C GLY A 959 -51.84 -1.07 -28.78
N THR A 960 -51.94 -0.99 -30.11
CA THR A 960 -50.97 -1.58 -31.04
C THR A 960 -49.77 -0.65 -31.24
N PRO A 961 -48.53 -1.16 -31.35
CA PRO A 961 -47.36 -0.32 -31.61
C PRO A 961 -47.48 0.40 -32.96
N LEU A 962 -47.16 1.69 -33.00
CA LEU A 962 -47.27 2.52 -34.20
C LEU A 962 -46.24 2.11 -35.27
N VAL A 963 -45.04 1.74 -34.83
CA VAL A 963 -44.00 1.08 -35.63
C VAL A 963 -43.69 -0.28 -34.98
N PRO A 964 -43.74 -1.39 -35.72
CA PRO A 964 -43.47 -2.72 -35.15
C PRO A 964 -41.99 -2.84 -34.71
N PRO A 965 -41.69 -3.30 -33.49
CA PRO A 965 -40.32 -3.44 -33.01
C PRO A 965 -39.60 -4.62 -33.68
N LEU A 966 -38.29 -4.45 -33.90
CA LEU A 966 -37.42 -5.52 -34.42
C LEU A 966 -37.44 -6.75 -33.52
N GLN A 967 -37.38 -7.94 -34.14
CA GLN A 967 -37.40 -9.24 -33.47
C GLN A 967 -36.05 -9.95 -33.62
N SER A 968 -35.64 -10.71 -32.62
CA SER A 968 -34.40 -11.48 -32.63
C SER A 968 -34.59 -12.88 -33.22
N ASN A 969 -33.89 -13.18 -34.33
CA ASN A 969 -33.85 -14.53 -34.92
C ASN A 969 -32.93 -15.51 -34.16
N ALA A 970 -32.32 -15.05 -33.06
CA ALA A 970 -31.36 -15.81 -32.27
C ALA A 970 -32.02 -16.98 -31.52
N HIS A 971 -31.47 -18.17 -31.71
CA HIS A 971 -31.85 -19.41 -31.03
C HIS A 971 -30.60 -20.27 -30.84
N VAL A 972 -30.63 -21.23 -29.91
CA VAL A 972 -29.52 -22.17 -29.71
C VAL A 972 -29.62 -23.27 -30.78
N PRO A 973 -28.64 -23.41 -31.70
CA PRO A 973 -28.65 -24.47 -32.70
C PRO A 973 -28.37 -25.82 -32.03
N GLN A 974 -29.09 -26.87 -32.45
CA GLN A 974 -29.04 -28.20 -31.82
C GLN A 974 -28.14 -29.20 -32.57
N ASN A 975 -27.51 -28.79 -33.66
CA ASN A 975 -26.77 -29.63 -34.63
C ASN A 975 -25.28 -29.22 -34.75
N VAL A 976 -24.68 -28.76 -33.65
CA VAL A 976 -23.33 -28.17 -33.62
C VAL A 976 -22.34 -28.96 -32.74
N SER A 977 -22.58 -30.26 -32.55
CA SER A 977 -21.65 -31.10 -31.78
C SER A 977 -20.39 -31.38 -32.59
N PHE A 978 -19.31 -30.64 -32.35
CA PHE A 978 -18.07 -30.79 -33.13
C PHE A 978 -17.50 -32.23 -33.10
N TYR A 979 -17.72 -32.98 -32.00
CA TYR A 979 -17.36 -34.40 -31.90
C TYR A 979 -18.08 -35.30 -32.92
N GLU A 980 -19.26 -34.91 -33.41
CA GLU A 980 -20.00 -35.63 -34.44
C GLU A 980 -19.65 -35.17 -35.87
N MET A 981 -18.85 -34.10 -36.00
CA MET A 981 -18.28 -33.62 -37.26
C MET A 981 -16.88 -34.21 -37.48
N ALA A 982 -16.01 -34.08 -36.47
CA ALA A 982 -14.67 -34.67 -36.45
C ALA A 982 -14.68 -36.02 -35.71
N ARG A 983 -15.29 -37.03 -36.34
CA ARG A 983 -15.36 -38.42 -35.84
C ARG A 983 -14.01 -39.13 -36.00
N HIS A 984 -13.86 -40.28 -35.34
CA HIS A 984 -12.74 -41.19 -35.60
C HIS A 984 -12.79 -41.71 -37.07
N PRO A 985 -11.73 -41.54 -37.89
CA PRO A 985 -11.74 -41.76 -39.35
C PRO A 985 -12.21 -43.10 -39.93
N TRP A 986 -12.37 -44.17 -39.15
CA TRP A 986 -12.82 -45.48 -39.67
C TRP A 986 -13.81 -46.24 -38.78
N GLU A 987 -14.01 -45.83 -37.53
CA GLU A 987 -14.99 -46.44 -36.62
C GLU A 987 -16.19 -45.53 -36.33
N ASP A 988 -16.26 -44.35 -36.98
CA ASP A 988 -17.31 -43.32 -36.86
C ASP A 988 -17.64 -42.86 -35.41
N ALA A 989 -16.78 -43.20 -34.46
CA ALA A 989 -16.94 -42.82 -33.06
C ALA A 989 -16.80 -41.30 -32.89
N ALA A 990 -17.83 -40.67 -32.31
CA ALA A 990 -17.84 -39.24 -32.01
C ALA A 990 -16.95 -38.92 -30.79
N SER A 991 -15.64 -39.01 -30.95
CA SER A 991 -14.65 -38.90 -29.88
C SER A 991 -13.35 -38.27 -30.36
N SER A 992 -12.74 -37.45 -29.51
CA SER A 992 -11.37 -36.93 -29.70
C SER A 992 -10.28 -37.95 -29.30
N TRP A 993 -10.65 -39.15 -28.87
CA TRP A 993 -9.70 -40.18 -28.45
C TRP A 993 -9.05 -40.87 -29.65
N ARG A 994 -7.82 -40.43 -29.98
CA ARG A 994 -7.00 -41.03 -31.04
C ARG A 994 -6.63 -42.47 -30.64
N ARG A 995 -7.17 -43.44 -31.38
CA ARG A 995 -6.75 -44.85 -31.32
C ARG A 995 -6.17 -45.26 -32.65
N ASP A 996 -4.95 -45.76 -32.62
CA ASP A 996 -4.36 -46.50 -33.74
C ASP A 996 -4.90 -47.93 -33.66
N GLY A 997 -5.78 -48.24 -34.61
CA GLY A 997 -6.44 -49.54 -34.71
C GLY A 997 -5.62 -50.49 -35.56
N PHE A 998 -5.74 -51.79 -35.29
CA PHE A 998 -5.18 -52.80 -36.19
C PHE A 998 -5.95 -52.81 -37.51
N THR A 999 -5.24 -52.90 -38.63
CA THR A 999 -5.82 -53.05 -39.96
C THR A 999 -6.80 -54.24 -39.98
N GLU A 1000 -8.02 -54.04 -40.47
CA GLU A 1000 -9.13 -55.00 -40.36
C GLU A 1000 -8.74 -56.42 -40.79
N GLY A 1001 -8.13 -56.57 -41.97
CA GLY A 1001 -7.66 -57.87 -42.48
C GLY A 1001 -6.53 -58.49 -41.66
N SER A 1002 -5.65 -57.69 -41.06
CA SER A 1002 -4.58 -58.17 -40.18
C SER A 1002 -5.15 -58.69 -38.86
N LEU A 1003 -6.09 -57.96 -38.27
CA LEU A 1003 -6.78 -58.38 -37.04
C LEU A 1003 -7.64 -59.63 -37.28
N ALA A 1004 -8.37 -59.69 -38.39
CA ALA A 1004 -9.18 -60.84 -38.76
C ALA A 1004 -8.35 -62.11 -39.01
N ASN A 1005 -7.21 -61.99 -39.70
CA ASN A 1005 -6.31 -63.13 -39.89
C ASN A 1005 -5.67 -63.58 -38.57
N TYR A 1006 -5.17 -62.63 -37.77
CA TYR A 1006 -4.60 -62.92 -36.46
C TYR A 1006 -5.62 -63.60 -35.53
N GLU A 1007 -6.87 -63.13 -35.48
CA GLU A 1007 -7.91 -63.75 -34.66
C GLU A 1007 -8.29 -65.15 -35.18
N ALA A 1008 -8.32 -65.36 -36.50
CA ALA A 1008 -8.57 -66.67 -37.09
C ALA A 1008 -7.44 -67.67 -36.77
N GLN A 1009 -6.18 -67.25 -36.89
CA GLN A 1009 -5.00 -68.04 -36.49
C GLN A 1009 -5.00 -68.33 -34.99
N TYR A 1010 -5.24 -67.32 -34.15
CA TYR A 1010 -5.32 -67.46 -32.70
C TYR A 1010 -6.39 -68.47 -32.28
N ARG A 1011 -7.63 -68.35 -32.79
CA ARG A 1011 -8.71 -69.32 -32.50
C ARG A 1011 -8.40 -70.73 -33.00
N ALA A 1012 -7.69 -70.85 -34.13
CA ALA A 1012 -7.28 -72.15 -34.66
C ALA A 1012 -6.20 -72.81 -33.79
N ALA A 1013 -5.21 -72.05 -33.35
CA ALA A 1013 -4.15 -72.51 -32.44
C ALA A 1013 -4.69 -72.81 -31.04
N GLU A 1014 -5.50 -71.93 -30.45
CA GLU A 1014 -6.20 -72.14 -29.18
C GLU A 1014 -6.98 -73.46 -29.21
N ARG A 1015 -7.78 -73.68 -30.26
CA ARG A 1015 -8.55 -74.93 -30.41
C ARG A 1015 -7.65 -76.15 -30.60
N ALA A 1016 -6.58 -76.04 -31.38
CA ALA A 1016 -5.64 -77.14 -31.61
C ALA A 1016 -4.91 -77.58 -30.32
N VAL A 1017 -4.58 -76.62 -29.44
CA VAL A 1017 -3.98 -76.89 -28.12
C VAL A 1017 -5.02 -77.46 -27.16
N TYR A 1018 -6.15 -76.76 -26.95
CA TYR A 1018 -7.11 -77.14 -25.90
C TYR A 1018 -8.05 -78.30 -26.25
N ASP A 1019 -8.21 -78.68 -27.53
CA ASP A 1019 -9.07 -79.79 -27.95
C ASP A 1019 -8.48 -80.53 -29.17
N GLU A 1020 -7.24 -81.00 -29.03
CA GLU A 1020 -6.45 -81.71 -30.05
C GLU A 1020 -7.20 -82.88 -30.75
N GLU A 1021 -8.12 -83.55 -30.04
CA GLU A 1021 -8.92 -84.67 -30.55
C GLU A 1021 -10.36 -84.29 -30.93
N GLY A 1022 -10.74 -83.01 -30.86
CA GLY A 1022 -12.05 -82.50 -31.29
C GLY A 1022 -13.25 -83.01 -30.47
N ARG A 1023 -13.05 -83.28 -29.18
CA ARG A 1023 -14.03 -83.87 -28.26
C ARG A 1023 -14.99 -82.85 -27.64
N GLY A 1024 -14.73 -81.55 -27.77
CA GLY A 1024 -15.63 -80.47 -27.35
C GLY A 1024 -15.49 -80.04 -25.89
N GLY A 1025 -14.32 -80.22 -25.26
CA GLY A 1025 -14.06 -79.75 -23.90
C GLY A 1025 -12.58 -79.40 -23.69
N HIS A 1026 -12.30 -78.27 -23.01
CA HIS A 1026 -10.94 -77.78 -22.82
C HIS A 1026 -10.07 -78.75 -21.99
N ASN A 1027 -9.07 -79.34 -22.62
CA ASN A 1027 -7.96 -80.03 -21.98
C ASN A 1027 -6.86 -79.02 -21.61
N TYR A 1028 -6.63 -78.83 -20.30
CA TYR A 1028 -5.54 -77.98 -19.79
C TYR A 1028 -4.17 -78.68 -19.74
N TRP A 1029 -4.09 -79.95 -20.16
CA TRP A 1029 -2.87 -80.75 -20.25
C TRP A 1029 -2.69 -81.28 -21.67
N PRO A 1030 -2.40 -80.41 -22.66
CA PRO A 1030 -2.22 -80.80 -24.06
C PRO A 1030 -1.04 -81.75 -24.23
N SER A 1031 -1.00 -82.49 -25.34
CA SER A 1031 0.23 -83.15 -25.77
C SER A 1031 1.31 -82.10 -26.07
N ARG A 1032 2.59 -82.48 -25.88
CA ARG A 1032 3.71 -81.60 -26.22
C ARG A 1032 3.70 -81.20 -27.70
N GLU A 1033 3.28 -82.13 -28.57
CA GLU A 1033 3.14 -81.94 -30.02
C GLU A 1033 2.03 -80.94 -30.37
N ALA A 1034 0.92 -80.89 -29.61
CA ALA A 1034 -0.08 -79.84 -29.76
C ALA A 1034 0.40 -78.47 -29.25
N SER A 1035 1.16 -78.42 -28.15
CA SER A 1035 1.65 -77.16 -27.56
C SER A 1035 2.84 -76.52 -28.29
N GLU A 1036 3.68 -77.32 -28.96
CA GLU A 1036 4.83 -76.84 -29.76
C GLU A 1036 4.54 -76.90 -31.28
N GLY A 1037 3.34 -77.33 -31.67
CA GLY A 1037 2.95 -77.56 -33.05
C GLY A 1037 2.58 -76.28 -33.80
N VAL A 1038 3.24 -76.05 -34.93
CA VAL A 1038 2.89 -74.94 -35.85
C VAL A 1038 1.58 -75.27 -36.56
N THR A 1039 0.54 -74.46 -36.33
CA THR A 1039 -0.70 -74.54 -37.13
C THR A 1039 -0.41 -74.27 -38.60
N SER A 1040 -1.11 -74.99 -39.48
CA SER A 1040 -0.76 -75.31 -40.87
C SER A 1040 -0.63 -74.15 -41.91
N GLU A 1041 0.10 -73.08 -41.62
CA GLU A 1041 0.41 -71.96 -42.54
C GLU A 1041 1.01 -72.41 -43.88
N GLU A 1042 1.69 -73.57 -43.92
CA GLU A 1042 2.20 -74.18 -45.15
C GLU A 1042 1.13 -74.32 -46.25
N LYS A 1043 -0.15 -74.47 -45.89
CA LYS A 1043 -1.25 -74.57 -46.87
C LYS A 1043 -1.51 -73.23 -47.56
N ASP A 1044 -1.49 -72.14 -46.82
CA ASP A 1044 -1.72 -70.80 -47.35
C ASP A 1044 -0.49 -70.30 -48.12
N ALA A 1045 0.72 -70.63 -47.64
CA ALA A 1045 1.96 -70.45 -48.39
C ALA A 1045 1.98 -71.27 -49.70
N ALA A 1046 1.49 -72.51 -49.69
CA ALA A 1046 1.35 -73.33 -50.90
C ALA A 1046 0.30 -72.76 -51.87
N LEU A 1047 -0.82 -72.23 -51.36
CA LEU A 1047 -1.88 -71.58 -52.14
C LEU A 1047 -1.36 -70.29 -52.81
N LEU A 1048 -0.56 -69.48 -52.10
CA LEU A 1048 0.17 -68.34 -52.68
C LEU A 1048 1.16 -68.80 -53.75
N ARG A 1049 1.88 -69.91 -53.53
CA ARG A 1049 2.82 -70.47 -54.51
C ARG A 1049 2.13 -70.97 -55.78
N GLU A 1050 0.96 -71.60 -55.64
CA GLU A 1050 0.12 -72.05 -56.74
C GLU A 1050 -0.44 -70.87 -57.55
N ARG A 1051 -0.98 -69.84 -56.88
CA ARG A 1051 -1.77 -68.78 -57.54
C ARG A 1051 -1.00 -67.54 -57.95
N LEU A 1052 0.06 -67.16 -57.23
CA LEU A 1052 0.82 -65.93 -57.49
C LEU A 1052 2.18 -66.24 -58.12
N PHE A 1053 3.02 -67.04 -57.45
CA PHE A 1053 4.41 -67.21 -57.86
C PHE A 1053 4.56 -68.06 -59.14
N LYS A 1054 3.84 -69.18 -59.25
CA LYS A 1054 3.94 -70.05 -60.42
C LYS A 1054 3.57 -69.35 -61.76
N PRO A 1055 2.46 -68.58 -61.87
CA PRO A 1055 2.19 -67.81 -63.09
C PRO A 1055 3.26 -66.76 -63.43
N LEU A 1056 3.92 -66.16 -62.42
CA LEU A 1056 5.03 -65.23 -62.64
C LEU A 1056 6.29 -65.95 -63.14
N GLU A 1057 6.60 -67.14 -62.61
CA GLU A 1057 7.69 -68.00 -63.10
C GLU A 1057 7.46 -68.45 -64.55
N GLU A 1058 6.23 -68.80 -64.92
CA GLU A 1058 5.85 -69.15 -66.30
C GLU A 1058 6.00 -67.95 -67.25
N ALA A 1059 5.61 -66.74 -66.83
CA ALA A 1059 5.76 -65.50 -67.60
C ALA A 1059 7.22 -65.08 -67.81
N LEU A 1060 8.14 -65.38 -66.87
CA LEU A 1060 9.57 -65.05 -66.98
C LEU A 1060 10.27 -65.73 -68.18
N SER A 1061 9.67 -66.76 -68.77
CA SER A 1061 10.20 -67.44 -69.96
C SER A 1061 10.38 -66.51 -71.17
N GLY A 1062 9.57 -65.45 -71.29
CA GLY A 1062 9.63 -64.47 -72.38
C GLY A 1062 10.70 -63.37 -72.23
N VAL A 1063 11.32 -63.23 -71.05
CA VAL A 1063 12.24 -62.10 -70.75
C VAL A 1063 13.63 -62.33 -71.36
N GLU A 1064 14.30 -61.26 -71.79
CA GLU A 1064 15.61 -61.31 -72.43
C GLU A 1064 16.69 -61.93 -71.53
N PRO A 1065 17.66 -62.69 -72.09
CA PRO A 1065 18.70 -63.35 -71.30
C PRO A 1065 19.55 -62.40 -70.45
N TRP A 1066 19.86 -61.20 -70.96
CA TRP A 1066 20.68 -60.23 -70.23
C TRP A 1066 19.95 -59.68 -69.00
N ALA A 1067 18.65 -59.39 -69.10
CA ALA A 1067 17.85 -58.87 -68.00
C ALA A 1067 17.62 -59.94 -66.92
N ARG A 1068 17.37 -61.20 -67.32
CA ARG A 1068 17.31 -62.34 -66.38
C ARG A 1068 18.65 -62.61 -65.71
N ASN A 1069 19.75 -62.55 -66.45
CA ASN A 1069 21.08 -62.76 -65.88
C ASN A 1069 21.49 -61.61 -64.95
N LEU A 1070 21.19 -60.34 -65.30
CA LEU A 1070 21.45 -59.19 -64.43
C LEU A 1070 20.60 -59.24 -63.16
N ARG A 1071 19.31 -59.60 -63.26
CA ARG A 1071 18.44 -59.79 -62.09
C ARG A 1071 18.92 -60.95 -61.20
N ARG A 1072 19.47 -62.03 -61.78
CA ARG A 1072 20.16 -63.09 -61.01
C ARG A 1072 21.45 -62.58 -60.36
N SER A 1073 22.32 -61.90 -61.09
CA SER A 1073 23.53 -61.30 -60.50
C SER A 1073 23.21 -60.28 -59.40
N ALA A 1074 22.04 -59.64 -59.42
CA ALA A 1074 21.53 -58.81 -58.32
C ALA A 1074 21.01 -59.64 -57.14
N SER A 1075 20.17 -60.67 -57.36
CA SER A 1075 19.71 -61.56 -56.27
C SER A 1075 20.84 -62.36 -55.61
N ASP A 1076 21.86 -62.69 -56.40
CA ASP A 1076 23.03 -63.48 -56.00
C ASP A 1076 24.18 -62.57 -55.48
N GLY A 1077 23.95 -61.25 -55.40
CA GLY A 1077 24.84 -60.25 -54.80
C GLY A 1077 26.16 -59.98 -55.52
N LYS A 1078 26.30 -60.32 -56.81
CA LYS A 1078 27.58 -60.38 -57.53
C LYS A 1078 27.57 -59.56 -58.84
N LEU A 1079 27.65 -58.23 -58.70
CA LEU A 1079 27.73 -57.27 -59.80
C LEU A 1079 29.18 -56.84 -60.08
N GLY A 1080 29.75 -57.30 -61.20
CA GLY A 1080 31.13 -57.03 -61.60
C GLY A 1080 31.34 -55.69 -62.32
N TYR A 1081 30.98 -54.57 -61.69
CA TYR A 1081 31.22 -53.23 -62.24
C TYR A 1081 32.63 -52.70 -61.91
N LYS A 1082 33.10 -51.74 -62.72
CA LYS A 1082 34.35 -51.00 -62.47
C LYS A 1082 34.03 -49.68 -61.77
N THR A 1083 34.90 -49.28 -60.85
CA THR A 1083 34.81 -47.97 -60.17
C THR A 1083 35.32 -46.87 -61.09
N GLU A 1084 34.45 -45.94 -61.47
CA GLU A 1084 34.86 -44.70 -62.15
C GLU A 1084 35.49 -43.71 -61.16
N ILE A 1085 36.47 -42.93 -61.62
CA ILE A 1085 37.25 -42.00 -60.78
C ILE A 1085 37.07 -40.57 -61.31
N ALA A 1086 36.36 -39.73 -60.56
CA ALA A 1086 36.13 -38.32 -60.89
C ALA A 1086 37.46 -37.54 -61.03
N THR A 1087 37.53 -36.67 -62.02
CA THR A 1087 38.71 -35.88 -62.38
C THR A 1087 38.96 -34.73 -61.39
N PRO A 1088 40.18 -34.13 -61.33
CA PRO A 1088 40.46 -33.03 -60.43
C PRO A 1088 39.59 -31.78 -60.64
N GLU A 1089 39.14 -31.53 -61.87
CA GLU A 1089 38.21 -30.44 -62.18
C GLU A 1089 36.87 -30.68 -61.46
N GLU A 1090 36.25 -31.83 -61.71
CA GLU A 1090 34.99 -32.25 -61.06
C GLU A 1090 35.13 -32.40 -59.53
N LYS A 1091 36.34 -32.67 -59.02
CA LYS A 1091 36.54 -33.10 -57.62
C LYS A 1091 37.13 -32.05 -56.68
N ILE A 1092 37.91 -31.10 -57.18
CA ILE A 1092 38.67 -30.13 -56.37
C ILE A 1092 38.36 -28.68 -56.79
N TYR A 1093 38.11 -28.44 -58.08
CA TYR A 1093 37.82 -27.10 -58.62
C TYR A 1093 36.34 -26.82 -58.88
N ASP A 1094 35.47 -27.85 -58.83
CA ASP A 1094 34.02 -27.71 -58.87
C ASP A 1094 33.49 -26.91 -57.67
N ASP A 1095 32.59 -25.95 -57.91
CA ASP A 1095 32.03 -25.04 -56.91
C ASP A 1095 31.25 -25.74 -55.78
N GLU A 1096 30.69 -26.93 -56.04
CA GLU A 1096 29.83 -27.64 -55.10
C GLU A 1096 30.36 -29.02 -54.72
N TYR A 1097 30.79 -29.83 -55.69
CA TYR A 1097 31.08 -31.25 -55.50
C TYR A 1097 32.37 -31.48 -54.69
N TYR A 1098 33.28 -30.50 -54.61
CA TYR A 1098 34.47 -30.58 -53.75
C TYR A 1098 34.15 -30.82 -52.26
N ARG A 1099 32.97 -30.37 -51.79
CA ARG A 1099 32.57 -30.47 -50.38
C ARG A 1099 32.45 -31.92 -49.87
N TRP A 1100 32.29 -32.89 -50.78
CA TRP A 1100 32.19 -34.31 -50.46
C TRP A 1100 33.56 -35.00 -50.34
N PHE A 1101 34.65 -34.30 -50.67
CA PHE A 1101 36.00 -34.86 -50.72
C PHE A 1101 37.03 -34.11 -49.87
N ILE A 1102 36.65 -32.98 -49.26
CA ILE A 1102 37.44 -32.33 -48.21
C ILE A 1102 37.34 -33.11 -46.90
N GLN A 1103 38.44 -33.14 -46.13
CA GLN A 1103 38.41 -33.68 -44.78
C GLN A 1103 37.86 -32.60 -43.82
N PRO A 1104 36.70 -32.80 -43.17
CA PRO A 1104 36.16 -31.82 -42.23
C PRO A 1104 37.14 -31.56 -41.08
N GLY A 1105 37.28 -30.30 -40.71
CA GLY A 1105 38.30 -29.81 -39.76
C GLY A 1105 39.61 -29.33 -40.41
N HIS A 1106 39.96 -29.77 -41.62
CA HIS A 1106 41.17 -29.33 -42.32
C HIS A 1106 40.86 -28.29 -43.42
N HIS A 1107 40.68 -27.02 -43.06
CA HIS A 1107 40.52 -25.95 -44.04
C HIS A 1107 41.87 -25.67 -44.75
N PRO A 1108 42.03 -25.94 -46.07
CA PRO A 1108 43.36 -26.04 -46.71
C PRO A 1108 44.11 -24.71 -46.86
N ASN A 1109 43.41 -23.58 -46.96
CA ASN A 1109 44.01 -22.24 -46.82
C ASN A 1109 43.07 -21.29 -46.05
N PRO A 1110 43.14 -21.22 -44.72
CA PRO A 1110 42.18 -20.46 -43.89
C PRO A 1110 42.32 -18.93 -44.01
N THR A 1111 43.33 -18.42 -44.72
CA THR A 1111 43.47 -16.98 -44.99
C THR A 1111 42.76 -16.53 -46.26
N GLY A 1112 42.40 -17.46 -47.16
CA GLY A 1112 41.92 -17.15 -48.52
C GLY A 1112 42.97 -16.48 -49.45
N LEU A 1113 44.14 -16.11 -48.94
CA LEU A 1113 45.13 -15.31 -49.66
C LEU A 1113 46.39 -16.13 -49.97
N THR A 1114 46.68 -16.30 -51.25
CA THR A 1114 47.97 -16.79 -51.74
C THR A 1114 49.02 -15.67 -51.67
N ASN A 1115 49.55 -15.43 -50.46
CA ASN A 1115 50.52 -14.36 -50.17
C ASN A 1115 51.89 -14.57 -50.87
N VAL A 1116 51.96 -14.25 -52.16
CA VAL A 1116 53.19 -14.23 -52.95
C VAL A 1116 53.90 -12.88 -52.78
N HIS A 1117 54.87 -12.82 -51.87
CA HIS A 1117 55.93 -11.81 -51.98
C HIS A 1117 56.98 -12.30 -52.98
N LYS A 1118 57.17 -11.54 -54.06
CA LYS A 1118 58.02 -11.91 -55.20
C LYS A 1118 59.51 -11.93 -54.82
N GLY A 1119 60.05 -13.11 -54.58
CA GLY A 1119 61.48 -13.34 -54.36
C GLY A 1119 61.84 -14.82 -54.56
N SER A 1120 62.75 -15.08 -55.51
CA SER A 1120 63.40 -16.36 -55.82
C SER A 1120 64.02 -17.07 -54.58
N SER A 1121 64.16 -18.40 -54.50
CA SER A 1121 63.72 -19.50 -55.39
C SER A 1121 64.19 -20.88 -54.85
N THR A 1122 63.38 -21.94 -55.05
CA THR A 1122 63.75 -23.39 -55.01
C THR A 1122 64.15 -24.03 -53.66
N GLN A 1123 63.76 -25.31 -53.50
CA GLN A 1123 64.13 -26.28 -52.45
C GLN A 1123 63.74 -25.88 -51.01
N GLN A 1124 62.63 -26.38 -50.43
CA GLN A 1124 62.38 -27.77 -49.95
C GLN A 1124 63.44 -28.29 -48.96
N GLY A 1125 63.05 -28.59 -47.71
CA GLY A 1125 63.81 -29.58 -46.92
C GLY A 1125 63.94 -29.49 -45.39
N SER A 1126 63.21 -28.64 -44.63
CA SER A 1126 63.35 -28.64 -43.15
C SER A 1126 62.15 -28.11 -42.36
N ASP A 1127 61.64 -26.93 -42.71
CA ASP A 1127 61.08 -25.99 -41.73
C ASP A 1127 59.73 -26.42 -41.11
N ALA A 1128 58.98 -27.30 -41.75
CA ALA A 1128 57.74 -27.85 -41.19
C ALA A 1128 57.98 -28.59 -39.85
N ALA A 1129 59.13 -29.25 -39.71
CA ALA A 1129 59.53 -29.94 -38.48
C ALA A 1129 60.13 -29.00 -37.41
N GLU A 1130 60.38 -27.73 -37.74
CA GLU A 1130 60.75 -26.69 -36.78
C GLU A 1130 59.54 -25.85 -36.35
N PHE A 1131 58.60 -25.52 -37.25
CA PHE A 1131 57.40 -24.76 -36.88
C PHE A 1131 56.50 -25.50 -35.87
N GLU A 1132 56.30 -26.81 -36.03
CA GLU A 1132 55.65 -27.65 -35.00
C GLU A 1132 56.43 -27.63 -33.68
N ARG A 1133 57.76 -27.66 -33.74
CA ARG A 1133 58.64 -27.72 -32.58
C ARG A 1133 58.62 -26.40 -31.80
N ILE A 1134 58.54 -25.26 -32.50
CA ILE A 1134 58.40 -23.92 -31.93
C ILE A 1134 57.03 -23.76 -31.25
N TRP A 1135 55.93 -24.19 -31.89
CA TRP A 1135 54.60 -24.08 -31.30
C TRP A 1135 54.44 -24.88 -30.01
N ARG A 1136 54.95 -26.12 -29.97
CA ARG A 1136 54.93 -26.95 -28.75
C ARG A 1136 55.80 -26.33 -27.63
N HIS A 1137 56.84 -25.56 -27.97
CA HIS A 1137 57.73 -24.94 -27.00
C HIS A 1137 57.17 -23.71 -26.27
N VAL A 1138 56.07 -23.12 -26.76
CA VAL A 1138 55.44 -21.91 -26.17
C VAL A 1138 54.33 -22.27 -25.17
N VAL A 1139 53.77 -23.49 -25.25
CA VAL A 1139 52.57 -23.90 -24.48
C VAL A 1139 52.91 -24.79 -23.26
N SER A 1140 54.11 -25.38 -23.19
CA SER A 1140 54.55 -26.19 -22.04
C SER A 1140 55.87 -25.70 -21.43
N GLY A 1141 55.78 -25.13 -20.22
CA GLY A 1141 56.90 -24.58 -19.44
C GLY A 1141 56.38 -23.84 -18.18
N VAL A 1142 55.72 -24.52 -17.22
CA VAL A 1142 56.34 -25.25 -16.08
C VAL A 1142 57.04 -24.24 -15.14
N ASP A 1143 56.70 -24.08 -13.85
CA ASP A 1143 55.97 -24.88 -12.84
C ASP A 1143 54.98 -24.00 -12.02
N GLY A 1144 54.03 -24.51 -11.22
CA GLY A 1144 53.63 -25.91 -10.96
C GLY A 1144 53.13 -26.15 -9.52
N ARG A 1145 52.55 -27.34 -9.28
CA ARG A 1145 52.19 -27.96 -7.97
C ARG A 1145 50.98 -27.35 -7.22
N ASN A 1146 50.11 -28.10 -6.52
CA ASN A 1146 49.91 -29.56 -6.29
C ASN A 1146 48.46 -29.71 -5.72
N ALA A 1147 47.77 -30.86 -5.69
CA ALA A 1147 47.89 -32.19 -6.31
C ALA A 1147 46.57 -32.99 -6.02
N SER A 1148 46.50 -34.26 -6.42
CA SER A 1148 45.51 -35.31 -6.03
C SER A 1148 44.04 -35.13 -6.47
N ASP A 1149 43.28 -36.18 -6.78
CA ASP A 1149 43.62 -37.54 -7.25
C ASP A 1149 42.35 -38.22 -7.83
N GLU A 1150 42.55 -39.29 -8.62
CA GLU A 1150 41.57 -40.37 -8.95
C GLU A 1150 40.22 -40.03 -9.65
N ALA A 1151 39.53 -40.92 -10.38
CA ALA A 1151 39.94 -42.09 -11.20
C ALA A 1151 38.73 -42.64 -12.04
N VAL A 1152 39.01 -43.65 -12.88
CA VAL A 1152 38.09 -44.69 -13.43
C VAL A 1152 37.16 -44.34 -14.64
N THR A 1153 37.20 -45.19 -15.67
CA THR A 1153 36.24 -45.44 -16.80
C THR A 1153 35.72 -44.22 -17.60
N ALA A 1154 35.97 -44.04 -18.91
CA ALA A 1154 36.11 -44.97 -20.05
C ALA A 1154 34.83 -45.78 -20.37
N ALA A 1155 34.44 -45.80 -21.65
CA ALA A 1155 33.25 -46.49 -22.15
C ALA A 1155 33.65 -47.56 -23.17
N GLU A 1156 33.03 -48.72 -23.02
CA GLU A 1156 33.08 -49.96 -23.82
C GLU A 1156 31.68 -50.60 -23.63
N ASP A 1157 31.08 -51.37 -24.54
CA ASP A 1157 31.37 -51.66 -25.96
C ASP A 1157 30.08 -52.24 -26.58
N GLY A 1158 30.06 -52.55 -27.89
CA GLY A 1158 28.99 -53.37 -28.46
C GLY A 1158 28.78 -53.28 -29.97
N GLU A 1159 29.59 -54.01 -30.74
CA GLU A 1159 29.10 -54.63 -31.98
C GLU A 1159 28.38 -55.93 -31.63
N GLU A 1160 27.27 -56.27 -32.29
CA GLU A 1160 26.98 -57.67 -32.67
C GLU A 1160 25.95 -57.73 -33.83
N GLU A 1161 25.79 -58.92 -34.41
CA GLU A 1161 25.15 -59.17 -35.71
C GLU A 1161 23.60 -59.23 -35.65
N GLY A 1162 22.90 -59.01 -36.77
CA GLY A 1162 21.45 -59.21 -36.83
C GLY A 1162 20.81 -59.06 -38.22
N ASP A 1163 20.09 -60.10 -38.65
CA ASP A 1163 19.22 -60.11 -39.84
C ASP A 1163 17.93 -59.29 -39.65
N THR A 1164 17.46 -58.60 -40.69
CA THR A 1164 16.02 -58.57 -41.06
C THR A 1164 15.80 -58.06 -42.49
N GLN A 1165 14.72 -58.52 -43.15
CA GLN A 1165 14.47 -58.29 -44.58
C GLN A 1165 13.30 -57.35 -44.91
N VAL A 1166 13.57 -56.41 -45.83
CA VAL A 1166 12.78 -56.07 -47.05
C VAL A 1166 11.26 -56.35 -47.08
N ASN A 1167 10.46 -55.28 -47.08
CA ASN A 1167 9.54 -54.85 -48.17
C ASN A 1167 8.83 -53.55 -47.71
N GLU A 1168 8.92 -52.35 -48.28
CA GLU A 1168 9.23 -51.78 -49.62
C GLU A 1168 7.96 -51.36 -50.43
N LYS A 1169 7.97 -50.10 -50.91
CA LYS A 1169 7.01 -49.40 -51.83
C LYS A 1169 5.65 -48.97 -51.24
N ASP A 1170 4.94 -47.95 -51.75
CA ASP A 1170 5.18 -46.71 -52.55
C ASP A 1170 3.80 -46.00 -52.68
N PRO A 1171 3.65 -44.76 -53.20
CA PRO A 1171 4.38 -43.50 -53.01
C PRO A 1171 3.41 -42.40 -52.46
N VAL A 1172 3.75 -41.09 -52.54
CA VAL A 1172 2.83 -39.97 -52.96
C VAL A 1172 3.56 -38.61 -52.97
N VAL A 1173 3.61 -38.00 -54.14
CA VAL A 1173 3.73 -36.55 -54.52
C VAL A 1173 3.21 -36.52 -55.98
N PRO A 1174 2.41 -35.55 -56.48
CA PRO A 1174 2.12 -34.21 -55.96
C PRO A 1174 0.64 -33.98 -55.60
N ASN A 1175 0.30 -32.73 -55.27
CA ASN A 1175 -0.87 -32.08 -55.86
C ASN A 1175 -0.59 -30.58 -56.03
N ASP A 1176 -1.12 -29.99 -57.09
CA ASP A 1176 -1.09 -28.53 -57.34
C ASP A 1176 -2.32 -27.83 -56.74
N GLU A 1177 -2.11 -26.53 -56.48
CA GLU A 1177 -2.99 -25.35 -56.37
C GLU A 1177 -4.55 -25.43 -56.33
N GLU A 1178 -5.09 -24.44 -55.60
CA GLU A 1178 -6.44 -23.83 -55.62
C GLU A 1178 -7.67 -24.46 -54.89
N GLU A 1179 -8.55 -23.53 -54.47
CA GLU A 1179 -9.85 -23.61 -53.76
C GLU A 1179 -9.94 -24.25 -52.34
N GLY A 1180 -10.62 -23.54 -51.41
CA GLY A 1180 -11.49 -24.20 -50.41
C GLY A 1180 -11.20 -24.08 -48.90
N VAL A 1181 -11.32 -22.86 -48.34
CA VAL A 1181 -11.65 -22.51 -46.91
C VAL A 1181 -10.98 -23.34 -45.80
#